data_AF-A0A3P8SJH7-F1
#
_entry.id   AF-A0A3P8SJH7-F1
#
_cell.length_a   1.000
_cell.length_b   1.000
_cell.length_c   1.000
_cell.angle_alpha   90.00
_cell.angle_beta   90.00
_cell.angle_gamma   90.00
#
_symmetry.space_group_name_H-M   'P 1'
#
loop_
_entity.id
_entity.type
_entity.pdbx_description
1 polymer ?
#
loop_
_entity_poly.entity_id
_entity_poly.type
_entity_poly.pdbx_seq_one_letter_code
_entity_poly.pdbx_strand_id
1 'polypeptide(L)'
;MEMQTRKNRRGRPEHYVSGRHLNLNDLKQEARHLRNQYLNNVIPNSPKPEFHVTRLKHDTDQDGLSGIRKDEGFRVPHKVLNDPHAGVLLWWSLAVDHEEVKSAETRLLQQKFSNLTEDEATMHPSFLYKFTSSPAFSEKSRLGSYRFTFNLKDVLEAYSLQFCSGDQPIMRVYETVLHRQEVQHTVLVHSPANQELFSKYYPLLVDDPNAVCVYKDDHFIWRPYAMSETHWYELVERPGENQMDAHEWNKKRFYIWDHVTIALHVDKQVLKFDANQLRKNLTFCLQGEPAIGTFDSFEDAENQVKYLWPDCDSPLDKECSLKQRFTDLRLVLVGRTGSGKSSSGNIILARDAFSTGAAAAGNVQCCLQMEKVFDWEVTVVDTPGLSEKLEIQTEILKCIAMSAPGPHAFLLVIKVGPQINEEQDAVRQMEVIFGKNVWSHTFVVLTYNDQRKTDVQILEKNKIELKKILPGSVKDRCYVLNNNQQVWDLLDEVAKMAVANNVYSCKDTVIQDLRLVFVGRTGSGKSSSGNIILGRDVFSTGGAAASSSSGNAQCCLQTKKVFHWKVTVVETPGLSETPEVKTEIRRCVDMLAPGPHAFLLVIKVGPQMDEEQDTMRQMEEIFGENVWWFTFVVLIYDDQSETDIELQVVVTEDELKKILPQRVGDRYYNHSINSWNSLQDYYLLREVEKMVVANRGKFYSVQDSAKKRKITDVDDVKID
;
A
#
# COMPACT_ATOMS: atom_id res chain seq x y z
N MET A 1 5.87 20.13 49.11
CA MET A 1 4.60 20.86 48.88
C MET A 1 3.51 19.85 48.67
N GLU A 2 2.33 20.08 49.24
CA GLU A 2 1.14 19.23 49.08
C GLU A 2 0.40 19.54 47.77
N MET A 3 -0.49 18.63 47.34
CA MET A 3 -1.30 18.79 46.14
C MET A 3 -2.30 19.97 46.25
N GLN A 4 -2.23 20.87 45.27
CA GLN A 4 -3.07 22.05 45.15
C GLN A 4 -4.05 21.92 44.00
N THR A 5 -5.07 22.79 43.95
CA THR A 5 -6.07 22.82 42.89
C THR A 5 -6.08 24.18 42.21
N ARG A 6 -6.13 24.20 40.87
CA ARG A 6 -6.28 25.43 40.07
C ARG A 6 -7.27 25.21 38.93
N LYS A 7 -7.67 26.29 38.26
CA LYS A 7 -8.39 26.21 36.98
C LYS A 7 -7.39 26.34 35.85
N ASN A 8 -7.44 25.42 34.90
CA ASN A 8 -6.62 25.49 33.70
C ASN A 8 -7.15 26.52 32.70
N ARG A 9 -6.43 26.70 31.58
CA ARG A 9 -6.78 27.67 30.52
C ARG A 9 -8.19 27.47 29.93
N ARG A 10 -8.78 26.27 30.09
CA ARG A 10 -10.14 25.94 29.63
C ARG A 10 -11.19 26.10 30.74
N GLY A 11 -10.81 26.70 31.87
CA GLY A 11 -11.66 26.90 33.04
C GLY A 11 -11.99 25.61 33.80
N ARG A 12 -11.30 24.49 33.50
CA ARG A 12 -11.52 23.19 34.15
C ARG A 12 -10.62 23.05 35.37
N PRO A 13 -11.11 22.45 36.47
CA PRO A 13 -10.28 22.18 37.63
C PRO A 13 -9.22 21.12 37.28
N GLU A 14 -8.00 21.36 37.74
CA GLU A 14 -6.90 20.40 37.73
C GLU A 14 -6.15 20.46 39.07
N HIS A 15 -5.47 19.37 39.38
CA HIS A 15 -4.71 19.24 40.62
C HIS A 15 -3.23 19.18 40.30
N TYR A 16 -2.37 19.81 41.09
CA TYR A 16 -0.95 19.87 40.78
C TYR A 16 -0.07 19.88 42.03
N VAL A 17 1.18 19.42 41.87
CA VAL A 17 2.24 19.51 42.88
C VAL A 17 3.44 20.19 42.25
N SER A 18 3.77 21.37 42.78
CA SER A 18 4.88 22.19 42.32
C SER A 18 6.24 21.65 42.80
N GLY A 19 7.26 21.77 41.94
CA GLY A 19 8.66 21.43 42.21
C GLY A 19 8.97 19.93 42.28
N ARG A 20 8.05 19.05 41.90
CA ARG A 20 8.21 17.59 41.99
C ARG A 20 7.62 16.89 40.77
N HIS A 21 8.31 15.85 40.29
CA HIS A 21 7.74 14.82 39.43
C HIS A 21 7.38 13.62 40.29
N LEU A 22 6.08 13.35 40.44
CA LEU A 22 5.60 12.27 41.31
C LEU A 22 5.51 10.96 40.55
N ASN A 23 6.13 9.89 41.06
CA ASN A 23 5.79 8.56 40.59
C ASN A 23 4.34 8.19 40.98
N LEU A 24 3.84 7.08 40.44
CA LEU A 24 2.47 6.64 40.68
C LEU A 24 2.10 6.47 42.17
N ASN A 25 3.03 5.99 43.00
CA ASN A 25 2.78 5.76 44.42
C ASN A 25 2.71 7.07 45.19
N ASP A 26 3.66 7.98 44.92
CA ASP A 26 3.68 9.32 45.51
C ASP A 26 2.44 10.11 45.07
N LEU A 27 2.04 9.99 43.80
CA LEU A 27 0.83 10.61 43.29
C LEU A 27 -0.43 10.11 44.02
N LYS A 28 -0.55 8.79 44.25
CA LYS A 28 -1.64 8.20 45.04
C LYS A 28 -1.66 8.73 46.48
N GLN A 29 -0.49 8.90 47.09
CA GLN A 29 -0.38 9.43 48.44
C GLN A 29 -0.80 10.90 48.52
N GLU A 30 -0.29 11.74 47.62
CA GLU A 30 -0.61 13.18 47.55
C GLU A 30 -2.09 13.42 47.19
N ALA A 31 -2.64 12.58 46.31
CA ALA A 31 -4.03 12.67 45.87
C ALA A 31 -5.03 11.86 46.72
N ARG A 32 -4.62 11.31 47.87
CA ARG A 32 -5.48 10.43 48.71
C ARG A 32 -6.80 11.06 49.15
N HIS A 33 -6.86 12.39 49.19
CA HIS A 33 -8.05 13.16 49.55
C HIS A 33 -8.98 13.44 48.37
N LEU A 34 -8.52 13.18 47.14
CA LEU A 34 -9.29 13.40 45.93
C LEU A 34 -10.12 12.18 45.57
N ARG A 35 -11.38 12.41 45.17
CA ARG A 35 -12.21 11.37 44.56
C ARG A 35 -11.88 11.25 43.07
N ASN A 36 -10.79 10.55 42.74
CA ASN A 36 -10.45 10.19 41.36
C ASN A 36 -10.58 8.68 41.14
N GLN A 37 -11.59 8.28 40.36
CA GLN A 37 -11.89 6.87 40.09
C GLN A 37 -10.79 6.14 39.31
N TYR A 38 -10.01 6.84 38.50
CA TYR A 38 -8.97 6.25 37.65
C TYR A 38 -7.72 5.92 38.47
N LEU A 39 -7.36 6.81 39.41
CA LEU A 39 -6.18 6.67 40.26
C LEU A 39 -6.28 5.48 41.21
N ASN A 40 -7.50 5.12 41.63
CA ASN A 40 -7.75 3.99 42.52
C ASN A 40 -7.72 2.62 41.82
N ASN A 41 -7.73 2.60 40.48
CA ASN A 41 -7.68 1.35 39.75
C ASN A 41 -6.27 0.75 39.81
N VAL A 42 -6.18 -0.55 40.12
CA VAL A 42 -4.92 -1.30 40.09
C VAL A 42 -4.57 -1.59 38.63
N ILE A 43 -3.49 -0.97 38.16
CA ILE A 43 -2.93 -1.21 36.82
C ILE A 43 -2.46 -2.66 36.79
N PRO A 44 -2.89 -3.49 35.81
CA PRO A 44 -2.36 -4.84 35.61
C PRO A 44 -0.85 -4.82 35.45
N ASN A 45 -0.18 -5.97 35.56
CA ASN A 45 1.26 -6.02 35.33
C ASN A 45 1.58 -5.41 33.95
N SER A 46 2.45 -4.41 33.91
CA SER A 46 2.74 -3.61 32.71
C SER A 46 4.25 -3.44 32.54
N PRO A 47 4.73 -3.30 31.29
CA PRO A 47 6.14 -3.09 31.03
C PRO A 47 6.59 -1.73 31.51
N LYS A 48 7.88 -1.65 31.90
CA LYS A 48 8.54 -0.43 32.36
C LYS A 48 9.70 -0.06 31.43
N PRO A 49 9.42 0.32 30.17
CA PRO A 49 10.46 0.73 29.24
C PRO A 49 11.04 2.10 29.63
N GLU A 50 12.20 2.40 29.07
CA GLU A 50 12.69 3.77 28.96
C GLU A 50 12.44 4.26 27.53
N PHE A 51 12.03 5.51 27.31
CA PHE A 51 11.93 6.10 25.96
C PHE A 51 12.98 7.19 25.83
N HIS A 52 13.81 7.12 24.79
CA HIS A 52 14.91 8.05 24.50
C HIS A 52 14.44 9.05 23.46
N VAL A 53 13.65 10.04 23.90
CA VAL A 53 12.90 10.91 23.00
C VAL A 53 13.74 12.09 22.53
N THR A 54 13.89 12.20 21.21
CA THR A 54 14.66 13.25 20.52
C THR A 54 13.79 14.27 19.79
N ARG A 55 12.47 14.13 19.85
CA ARG A 55 11.52 14.97 19.10
C ARG A 55 10.47 15.59 20.01
N LEU A 56 10.04 16.79 19.65
CA LEU A 56 8.98 17.54 20.32
C LEU A 56 7.83 17.80 19.35
N LYS A 57 6.60 17.71 19.86
CA LYS A 57 5.39 18.06 19.11
C LYS A 57 4.63 19.23 19.73
N HIS A 58 4.05 20.05 18.86
CA HIS A 58 3.13 21.12 19.20
C HIS A 58 1.87 21.01 18.33
N ASP A 59 0.74 20.68 18.95
CA ASP A 59 -0.54 20.51 18.28
C ASP A 59 -1.37 21.80 18.40
N THR A 60 -1.96 22.24 17.29
CA THR A 60 -2.72 23.48 17.20
C THR A 60 -3.90 23.39 16.24
N ASP A 61 -4.85 24.31 16.40
CA ASP A 61 -5.95 24.57 15.47
C ASP A 61 -5.55 25.59 14.38
N GLN A 62 -6.49 25.93 13.49
CA GLN A 62 -6.32 26.86 12.38
C GLN A 62 -5.92 28.27 12.83
N ASP A 63 -6.45 28.73 13.97
CA ASP A 63 -6.12 30.04 14.54
C ASP A 63 -4.66 30.08 15.00
N GLY A 64 -4.22 29.05 15.72
CA GLY A 64 -2.84 28.95 16.15
C GLY A 64 -1.87 28.72 14.98
N LEU A 65 -2.23 27.96 13.95
CA LEU A 65 -1.45 27.84 12.71
C LEU A 65 -1.21 29.21 12.07
N SER A 66 -2.29 29.99 11.91
CA SER A 66 -2.23 31.32 11.31
C SER A 66 -1.39 32.28 12.16
N GLY A 67 -1.51 32.18 13.49
CA GLY A 67 -0.68 32.91 14.45
C GLY A 67 0.80 32.57 14.34
N ILE A 68 1.14 31.28 14.28
CA ILE A 68 2.53 30.80 14.15
C ILE A 68 3.15 31.29 12.84
N ARG A 69 2.40 31.20 11.74
CA ARG A 69 2.86 31.71 10.44
C ARG A 69 3.10 33.21 10.46
N LYS A 70 2.18 33.97 11.08
CA LYS A 70 2.25 35.43 11.15
C LYS A 70 3.42 35.92 12.00
N ASP A 71 3.66 35.27 13.13
CA ASP A 71 4.71 35.65 14.06
C ASP A 71 6.07 35.00 13.72
N GLU A 72 6.11 34.15 12.69
CA GLU A 72 7.28 33.36 12.24
C GLU A 72 7.87 32.53 13.39
N GLY A 73 7.00 31.95 14.21
CA GLY A 73 7.42 31.23 15.40
C GLY A 73 6.30 31.03 16.42
N PHE A 74 6.70 30.54 17.59
CA PHE A 74 5.78 30.12 18.63
C PHE A 74 5.79 31.11 19.79
N ARG A 75 4.61 31.39 20.35
CA ARG A 75 4.45 32.36 21.44
C ARG A 75 3.39 31.91 22.42
N VAL A 76 3.37 32.59 23.57
CA VAL A 76 2.29 32.42 24.54
C VAL A 76 0.99 33.07 24.02
N PRO A 77 -0.18 32.41 24.14
CA PRO A 77 -1.47 32.97 23.73
C PRO A 77 -1.84 34.25 24.49
N HIS A 78 -2.41 35.24 23.80
CA HIS A 78 -2.81 36.54 24.39
C HIS A 78 -4.01 36.49 25.34
N LYS A 79 -4.83 35.43 25.29
CA LYS A 79 -6.01 35.28 26.14
C LYS A 79 -5.64 34.56 27.44
N VAL A 80 -5.52 35.30 28.55
CA VAL A 80 -5.40 34.71 29.89
C VAL A 80 -6.41 35.38 30.82
N LEU A 81 -7.41 34.61 31.26
CA LEU A 81 -8.17 34.92 32.48
C LEU A 81 -7.68 33.95 33.57
N ASN A 82 -6.98 34.52 34.57
CA ASN A 82 -6.72 33.95 35.90
C ASN A 82 -5.66 32.84 36.07
N ASP A 83 -4.52 32.88 35.37
CA ASP A 83 -3.34 32.08 35.74
C ASP A 83 -2.08 32.97 35.87
N PRO A 84 -1.41 33.00 37.04
CA PRO A 84 -0.21 33.82 37.29
C PRO A 84 1.04 33.41 36.48
N HIS A 85 1.07 32.20 35.90
CA HIS A 85 2.18 31.72 35.06
C HIS A 85 1.80 31.62 33.56
N ALA A 86 0.52 31.79 33.22
CA ALA A 86 0.02 31.54 31.87
C ALA A 86 0.54 32.48 30.79
N GLY A 87 1.24 33.56 31.14
CA GLY A 87 1.71 34.57 30.20
C GLY A 87 3.17 34.44 29.76
N VAL A 88 3.93 33.46 30.29
CA VAL A 88 5.40 33.42 30.09
C VAL A 88 5.97 32.07 29.62
N LEU A 89 5.16 31.02 29.64
CA LEU A 89 5.60 29.65 29.30
C LEU A 89 5.00 29.18 27.98
N LEU A 90 5.88 28.75 27.08
CA LEU A 90 5.55 28.08 25.82
C LEU A 90 5.66 26.56 25.99
N TRP A 91 4.59 25.84 25.65
CA TRP A 91 4.43 24.42 25.97
C TRP A 91 4.63 23.53 24.75
N TRP A 92 5.39 22.45 24.94
CA TRP A 92 5.63 21.38 23.97
C TRP A 92 5.48 20.02 24.64
N SER A 93 5.07 19.02 23.88
CA SER A 93 5.01 17.63 24.34
C SER A 93 6.16 16.83 23.75
N LEU A 94 6.63 15.81 24.45
CA LEU A 94 7.49 14.81 23.83
C LEU A 94 6.74 14.11 22.69
N ALA A 95 7.43 13.87 21.56
CA ALA A 95 6.91 13.15 20.41
C ALA A 95 7.56 11.77 20.33
N VAL A 96 6.82 10.73 20.72
CA VAL A 96 7.26 9.34 20.62
C VAL A 96 6.66 8.73 19.37
N ASP A 97 7.51 8.31 18.43
CA ASP A 97 7.10 7.61 17.21
C ASP A 97 7.27 6.09 17.34
N HIS A 98 6.87 5.36 16.30
CA HIS A 98 6.90 3.89 16.30
C HIS A 98 8.32 3.31 16.39
N GLU A 99 9.30 3.97 15.78
CA GLU A 99 10.70 3.53 15.84
C GLU A 99 11.25 3.66 17.25
N GLU A 100 10.87 4.72 17.96
CA GLU A 100 11.23 4.88 19.37
C GLU A 100 10.54 3.84 20.26
N VAL A 101 9.28 3.48 19.99
CA VAL A 101 8.62 2.37 20.72
C VAL A 101 9.35 1.05 20.53
N LYS A 102 9.78 0.73 19.30
CA LYS A 102 10.55 -0.49 19.01
C LYS A 102 11.93 -0.47 19.68
N SER A 103 12.60 0.68 19.65
CA SER A 103 13.89 0.88 20.32
C SER A 103 13.75 0.71 21.84
N ALA A 104 12.65 1.22 22.42
CA ALA A 104 12.33 1.07 23.84
C ALA A 104 12.07 -0.37 24.27
N GLU A 105 11.39 -1.13 23.42
CA GLU A 105 11.19 -2.55 23.63
C GLU A 105 12.50 -3.35 23.60
N THR A 106 13.34 -3.08 22.61
CA THR A 106 14.65 -3.74 22.46
C THR A 106 15.52 -3.50 23.69
N ARG A 107 15.61 -2.25 24.15
CA ARG A 107 16.34 -1.88 25.37
C ARG A 107 15.77 -2.57 26.61
N LEU A 108 14.45 -2.64 26.75
CA LEU A 108 13.78 -3.32 27.86
C LEU A 108 14.11 -4.82 27.88
N LEU A 109 14.09 -5.48 26.72
CA LEU A 109 14.43 -6.90 26.59
C LEU A 109 15.88 -7.18 26.96
N GLN A 110 16.82 -6.38 26.45
CA GLN A 110 18.25 -6.50 26.78
C GLN A 110 18.53 -6.25 28.27
N GLN A 111 17.81 -5.31 28.89
CA GLN A 111 17.92 -5.06 30.32
C GLN A 111 17.40 -6.23 31.16
N LYS A 112 16.31 -6.86 30.73
CA LYS A 112 15.66 -7.98 31.44
C LYS A 112 16.40 -9.30 31.24
N PHE A 113 16.91 -9.52 30.04
CA PHE A 113 17.58 -10.76 29.62
C PHE A 113 18.99 -10.42 29.16
N SER A 114 19.93 -10.43 30.11
CA SER A 114 21.34 -10.05 29.86
C SER A 114 22.07 -10.93 28.85
N ASN A 115 21.48 -12.06 28.45
CA ASN A 115 21.97 -13.01 27.45
C ASN A 115 21.39 -12.79 26.04
N LEU A 116 20.38 -11.92 25.86
CA LEU A 116 19.84 -11.61 24.54
C LEU A 116 20.79 -10.67 23.78
N THR A 117 21.15 -11.06 22.57
CA THR A 117 21.83 -10.16 21.61
C THR A 117 20.85 -9.11 21.07
N GLU A 118 21.38 -8.03 20.49
CA GLU A 118 20.56 -7.01 19.83
C GLU A 118 19.71 -7.56 18.69
N ASP A 119 20.26 -8.49 17.90
CA ASP A 119 19.52 -9.16 16.82
C ASP A 119 18.37 -10.03 17.37
N GLU A 120 18.61 -10.78 18.45
CA GLU A 120 17.58 -11.60 19.08
C GLU A 120 16.49 -10.74 19.73
N ALA A 121 16.86 -9.63 20.36
CA ALA A 121 15.90 -8.67 20.93
C ALA A 121 15.08 -7.98 19.83
N THR A 122 15.68 -7.68 18.68
CA THR A 122 14.97 -7.08 17.52
C THR A 122 14.03 -8.07 16.84
N MET A 123 14.35 -9.37 16.85
CA MET A 123 13.49 -10.45 16.35
C MET A 123 12.47 -10.95 17.38
N HIS A 124 12.54 -10.45 18.62
CA HIS A 124 11.61 -10.84 19.67
C HIS A 124 10.20 -10.34 19.33
N PRO A 125 9.14 -11.14 19.60
CA PRO A 125 7.78 -10.68 19.40
C PRO A 125 7.46 -9.35 20.08
N SER A 126 6.95 -8.39 19.31
CA SER A 126 6.60 -7.10 19.84
C SER A 126 5.36 -7.18 20.72
N PHE A 127 5.45 -6.59 21.90
CA PHE A 127 4.38 -6.55 22.89
C PHE A 127 4.13 -5.13 23.38
N LEU A 128 5.13 -4.25 23.34
CA LEU A 128 5.10 -2.92 23.96
C LEU A 128 4.08 -2.01 23.29
N TYR A 129 3.89 -2.14 21.97
CA TYR A 129 2.89 -1.35 21.23
C TYR A 129 1.45 -1.57 21.76
N LYS A 130 1.17 -2.72 22.37
CA LYS A 130 -0.14 -3.03 23.00
C LYS A 130 -0.38 -2.22 24.28
N PHE A 131 0.70 -1.67 24.87
CA PHE A 131 0.65 -0.83 26.08
C PHE A 131 0.80 0.67 25.78
N THR A 132 1.21 1.08 24.58
CA THR A 132 1.38 2.49 24.18
C THR A 132 0.10 3.06 23.54
N SER A 133 -1.03 2.96 24.22
CA SER A 133 -2.35 3.36 23.69
C SER A 133 -2.81 4.76 24.10
N SER A 134 -2.07 5.45 24.97
CA SER A 134 -2.44 6.80 25.42
C SER A 134 -2.19 7.88 24.34
N PRO A 135 -2.80 9.07 24.48
CA PRO A 135 -2.57 10.20 23.58
C PRO A 135 -1.11 10.63 23.43
N ALA A 136 -0.25 10.33 24.41
CA ALA A 136 1.18 10.63 24.34
C ALA A 136 1.83 9.97 23.11
N PHE A 137 1.42 8.75 22.77
CA PHE A 137 1.91 7.94 21.67
C PHE A 137 1.04 8.04 20.41
N SER A 138 -0.01 8.86 20.42
CA SER A 138 -0.95 8.93 19.32
C SER A 138 -0.52 9.90 18.22
N GLU A 139 -0.67 9.46 16.98
CA GLU A 139 -0.63 10.25 15.75
C GLU A 139 -1.78 11.27 15.67
N LYS A 140 -2.88 11.01 16.38
CA LYS A 140 -4.02 11.91 16.43
C LYS A 140 -3.75 13.07 17.38
N SER A 141 -4.46 14.16 17.15
CA SER A 141 -4.40 15.33 18.01
C SER A 141 -5.74 15.54 18.68
N ARG A 142 -5.75 15.87 19.97
CA ARG A 142 -6.96 16.35 20.65
C ARG A 142 -7.10 17.88 20.56
N LEU A 143 -6.04 18.59 20.18
CA LEU A 143 -5.95 20.06 20.26
C LEU A 143 -6.24 20.79 18.93
N GLY A 144 -6.13 20.08 17.81
CA GLY A 144 -6.46 20.62 16.48
C GLY A 144 -5.77 19.86 15.34
N SER A 145 -6.10 20.20 14.10
CA SER A 145 -5.68 19.46 12.90
C SER A 145 -4.23 19.67 12.46
N TYR A 146 -3.44 20.51 13.14
CA TYR A 146 -2.09 20.85 12.70
C TYR A 146 -1.07 20.49 13.78
N ARG A 147 -0.02 19.76 13.40
CA ARG A 147 1.07 19.38 14.30
C ARG A 147 2.41 19.85 13.74
N PHE A 148 3.17 20.52 14.59
CA PHE A 148 4.56 20.82 14.33
C PHE A 148 5.43 19.83 15.10
N THR A 149 6.28 19.07 14.40
CA THR A 149 7.19 18.11 15.05
C THR A 149 8.66 18.45 14.75
N PHE A 150 9.37 18.95 15.75
CA PHE A 150 10.76 19.39 15.63
C PHE A 150 11.73 18.41 16.32
N ASN A 151 12.99 18.41 15.88
CA ASN A 151 14.07 17.81 16.66
C ASN A 151 14.26 18.65 17.95
N LEU A 152 14.37 17.97 19.09
CA LEU A 152 14.59 18.60 20.40
C LEU A 152 15.82 19.50 20.38
N LYS A 153 16.91 19.03 19.76
CA LYS A 153 18.17 19.76 19.66
C LYS A 153 17.98 21.10 18.97
N ASP A 154 17.30 21.11 17.82
CA ASP A 154 17.03 22.33 17.05
C ASP A 154 16.21 23.34 17.87
N VAL A 155 15.23 22.87 18.65
CA VAL A 155 14.42 23.75 19.52
C VAL A 155 15.26 24.33 20.65
N LEU A 156 16.10 23.53 21.31
CA LEU A 156 16.96 23.99 22.39
C LEU A 156 18.08 24.92 21.89
N GLU A 157 18.64 24.67 20.71
CA GLU A 157 19.60 25.55 20.06
C GLU A 157 18.95 26.90 19.69
N ALA A 158 17.76 26.87 19.07
CA ALA A 158 17.01 28.09 18.77
C ALA A 158 16.69 28.88 20.05
N TYR A 159 16.28 28.20 21.13
CA TYR A 159 16.02 28.83 22.41
C TYR A 159 17.31 29.40 23.06
N SER A 160 18.42 28.66 22.99
CA SER A 160 19.72 29.10 23.49
C SER A 160 20.16 30.41 22.82
N LEU A 161 20.11 30.45 21.48
CA LEU A 161 20.52 31.62 20.70
C LEU A 161 19.61 32.84 20.96
N GLN A 162 18.29 32.63 21.07
CA GLN A 162 17.32 33.73 21.17
C GLN A 162 17.06 34.22 22.60
N PHE A 163 17.21 33.35 23.61
CA PHE A 163 16.83 33.65 25.00
C PHE A 163 17.98 33.49 26.00
N CYS A 164 19.04 32.77 25.64
CA CYS A 164 20.18 32.48 26.53
C CYS A 164 21.48 33.14 26.09
N SER A 165 21.46 34.03 25.09
CA SER A 165 22.67 34.63 24.50
C SER A 165 23.69 33.58 24.00
N GLY A 166 23.22 32.41 23.59
CA GLY A 166 24.05 31.28 23.17
C GLY A 166 24.49 30.32 24.29
N ASP A 167 24.18 30.62 25.56
CA ASP A 167 24.47 29.72 26.67
C ASP A 167 23.51 28.52 26.70
N GLN A 168 23.93 27.43 27.34
CA GLN A 168 23.09 26.27 27.53
C GLN A 168 21.88 26.59 28.42
N PRO A 169 20.64 26.25 28.00
CA PRO A 169 19.46 26.43 28.82
C PRO A 169 19.49 25.58 30.10
N ILE A 170 18.92 26.09 31.19
CA ILE A 170 18.83 25.37 32.47
C ILE A 170 17.48 24.64 32.55
N MET A 171 17.52 23.35 32.89
CA MET A 171 16.34 22.51 33.06
C MET A 171 16.02 22.25 34.53
N ARG A 172 14.74 22.34 34.88
CA ARG A 172 14.24 22.18 36.26
C ARG A 172 12.96 21.35 36.30
N VAL A 173 12.76 20.69 37.43
CA VAL A 173 11.51 20.00 37.75
C VAL A 173 10.46 21.05 38.09
N TYR A 174 9.47 21.25 37.20
CA TYR A 174 8.48 22.31 37.37
C TYR A 174 7.29 21.86 38.21
N GLU A 175 6.55 20.84 37.76
CA GLU A 175 5.38 20.32 38.47
C GLU A 175 4.89 18.98 37.91
N THR A 176 4.06 18.29 38.70
CA THR A 176 3.16 17.23 38.23
C THR A 176 1.72 17.75 38.26
N VAL A 177 0.98 17.58 37.16
CA VAL A 177 -0.45 17.94 37.05
C VAL A 177 -1.27 16.67 36.83
N LEU A 178 -2.37 16.53 37.56
CA LEU A 178 -3.39 15.48 37.43
C LEU A 178 -4.71 16.09 36.95
N HIS A 179 -5.17 15.67 35.78
CA HIS A 179 -6.47 16.03 35.22
C HIS A 179 -7.22 14.80 34.69
N ARG A 180 -8.27 14.37 35.40
CA ARG A 180 -9.02 13.14 35.09
C ARG A 180 -8.10 11.91 35.01
N GLN A 181 -7.78 11.45 33.79
CA GLN A 181 -6.88 10.31 33.51
C GLN A 181 -5.43 10.76 33.26
N GLU A 182 -5.22 12.02 32.89
CA GLU A 182 -3.92 12.53 32.43
C GLU A 182 -3.04 12.96 33.61
N VAL A 183 -1.79 12.48 33.60
CA VAL A 183 -0.73 12.87 34.54
C VAL A 183 0.41 13.52 33.76
N GLN A 184 0.52 14.85 33.82
CA GLN A 184 1.54 15.60 33.12
C GLN A 184 2.74 15.89 34.02
N HIS A 185 3.93 15.47 33.59
CA HIS A 185 5.21 15.84 34.20
C HIS A 185 5.86 16.95 33.41
N THR A 186 6.00 18.14 34.01
CA THR A 186 6.50 19.31 33.29
C THR A 186 7.96 19.60 33.63
N VAL A 187 8.81 19.71 32.62
CA VAL A 187 10.18 20.23 32.73
C VAL A 187 10.16 21.72 32.37
N LEU A 188 10.63 22.57 33.27
CA LEU A 188 10.86 23.99 32.99
C LEU A 188 12.24 24.16 32.36
N VAL A 189 12.29 24.89 31.26
CA VAL A 189 13.55 25.31 30.61
C VAL A 189 13.61 26.83 30.66
N HIS A 190 14.71 27.37 31.18
CA HIS A 190 14.90 28.81 31.28
C HIS A 190 16.35 29.23 30.99
N SER A 191 16.50 30.48 30.57
CA SER A 191 17.81 31.13 30.43
C SER A 191 18.57 31.19 31.76
N PRO A 192 19.91 31.00 31.75
CA PRO A 192 20.76 31.20 32.93
C PRO A 192 20.58 32.57 33.58
N ALA A 193 20.24 33.61 32.82
CA ALA A 193 19.96 34.94 33.34
C ALA A 193 18.77 34.98 34.33
N ASN A 194 17.86 34.00 34.25
CA ASN A 194 16.69 33.89 35.14
C ASN A 194 16.90 32.90 36.30
N GLN A 195 18.14 32.54 36.62
CA GLN A 195 18.46 31.56 37.66
C GLN A 195 17.85 31.90 39.03
N GLU A 196 17.91 33.17 39.44
CA GLU A 196 17.39 33.62 40.74
C GLU A 196 15.85 33.51 40.82
N LEU A 197 15.16 33.63 39.68
CA LEU A 197 13.70 33.57 39.62
C LEU A 197 13.17 32.17 39.93
N PHE A 198 13.86 31.14 39.43
CA PHE A 198 13.36 29.77 39.44
C PHE A 198 14.04 28.87 40.47
N SER A 199 15.31 29.13 40.81
CA SER A 199 16.10 28.25 41.68
C SER A 199 15.52 28.10 43.09
N LYS A 200 14.78 29.09 43.58
CA LYS A 200 14.14 29.06 44.90
C LYS A 200 13.00 28.04 45.01
N TYR A 201 12.30 27.77 43.91
CA TYR A 201 11.06 26.98 43.92
C TYR A 201 11.17 25.65 43.19
N TYR A 202 12.03 25.58 42.17
CA TYR A 202 12.12 24.44 41.27
C TYR A 202 13.53 23.84 41.31
N PRO A 203 13.69 22.58 41.72
CA PRO A 203 15.01 21.94 41.75
C PRO A 203 15.53 21.68 40.33
N LEU A 204 16.84 21.54 40.18
CA LEU A 204 17.46 21.15 38.92
C LEU A 204 16.99 19.76 38.49
N LEU A 205 16.85 19.57 37.17
CA LEU A 205 16.63 18.24 36.61
C LEU A 205 17.98 17.50 36.62
N VAL A 206 18.15 16.62 37.60
CA VAL A 206 19.38 15.83 37.79
C VAL A 206 19.27 14.46 37.14
N ASP A 207 20.41 13.89 36.74
CA ASP A 207 20.51 12.51 36.23
C ASP A 207 20.28 11.51 37.36
N ASP A 208 19.01 11.27 37.71
CA ASP A 208 18.55 10.26 38.66
C ASP A 208 17.90 9.09 37.90
N PRO A 209 18.42 7.85 38.04
CA PRO A 209 17.87 6.68 37.34
C PRO A 209 16.43 6.34 37.77
N ASN A 210 15.96 6.84 38.91
CA ASN A 210 14.59 6.63 39.40
C ASN A 210 13.65 7.78 39.06
N ALA A 211 14.14 8.87 38.45
CA ALA A 211 13.31 9.98 38.05
C ALA A 211 12.43 9.60 36.84
N VAL A 212 11.21 10.15 36.84
CA VAL A 212 10.22 9.98 35.76
C VAL A 212 10.77 10.44 34.42
N CYS A 213 11.58 11.49 34.44
CA CYS A 213 12.17 12.10 33.26
C CYS A 213 13.54 12.67 33.62
N VAL A 214 14.54 12.44 32.76
CA VAL A 214 15.85 13.10 32.81
C VAL A 214 16.24 13.57 31.41
N TYR A 215 17.12 14.55 31.33
CA TYR A 215 17.71 14.99 30.06
C TYR A 215 19.20 14.64 30.05
N LYS A 216 19.64 13.90 29.04
CA LYS A 216 21.02 13.42 28.91
C LYS A 216 21.32 13.14 27.44
N ASP A 217 22.56 13.38 27.01
CA ASP A 217 23.06 13.03 25.66
C ASP A 217 22.10 13.48 24.53
N ASP A 218 21.68 14.75 24.56
CA ASP A 218 20.76 15.39 23.60
C ASP A 218 19.34 14.78 23.49
N HIS A 219 18.89 13.96 24.45
CA HIS A 219 17.53 13.40 24.48
C HIS A 219 16.91 13.43 25.88
N PHE A 220 15.58 13.35 25.93
CA PHE A 220 14.87 13.07 27.18
C PHE A 220 14.72 11.56 27.36
N ILE A 221 15.13 11.05 28.52
CA ILE A 221 14.81 9.69 28.93
C ILE A 221 13.53 9.76 29.77
N TRP A 222 12.42 9.29 29.20
CA TRP A 222 11.12 9.21 29.87
C TRP A 222 10.85 7.77 30.32
N ARG A 223 10.50 7.62 31.60
CA ARG A 223 10.17 6.35 32.25
C ARG A 223 8.72 6.35 32.70
N PRO A 224 7.77 5.99 31.81
CA PRO A 224 6.36 6.04 32.17
C PRO A 224 5.98 5.00 33.20
N TYR A 225 5.06 5.37 34.09
CA TYR A 225 4.40 4.44 34.99
C TYR A 225 3.12 3.86 34.38
N ALA A 226 2.50 4.59 33.45
CA ALA A 226 1.28 4.20 32.78
C ALA A 226 1.22 4.78 31.35
N MET A 227 1.34 3.90 30.36
CA MET A 227 1.38 4.27 28.94
C MET A 227 0.04 4.15 28.22
N SER A 228 -0.94 3.50 28.85
CA SER A 228 -2.23 3.16 28.26
C SER A 228 -3.36 3.97 28.86
N GLU A 229 -4.16 4.61 28.00
CA GLU A 229 -5.41 5.24 28.43
C GLU A 229 -6.44 4.17 28.84
N THR A 230 -6.53 3.07 28.09
CA THR A 230 -7.33 1.90 28.43
C THR A 230 -6.41 0.68 28.43
N HIS A 231 -6.32 -0.04 29.56
CA HIS A 231 -5.52 -1.26 29.63
C HIS A 231 -6.36 -2.46 29.16
N TRP A 232 -5.82 -3.17 28.19
CA TRP A 232 -6.40 -4.38 27.61
C TRP A 232 -5.51 -5.61 27.78
N TYR A 233 -4.29 -5.42 28.29
CA TYR A 233 -3.28 -6.46 28.35
C TYR A 233 -2.61 -6.49 29.71
N GLU A 234 -2.20 -7.70 30.10
CA GLU A 234 -1.28 -7.94 31.20
C GLU A 234 0.04 -8.47 30.64
N LEU A 235 1.15 -7.96 31.16
CA LEU A 235 2.49 -8.43 30.84
C LEU A 235 2.76 -9.78 31.50
N VAL A 236 3.16 -10.74 30.70
CA VAL A 236 3.60 -12.07 31.13
C VAL A 236 5.10 -12.19 30.85
N GLU A 237 5.89 -12.31 31.90
CA GLU A 237 7.34 -12.53 31.80
C GLU A 237 7.64 -14.03 31.96
N ARG A 238 8.44 -14.61 31.05
CA ARG A 238 8.92 -16.00 31.10
C ARG A 238 10.45 -16.02 31.08
N PRO A 239 11.10 -15.79 32.23
CA PRO A 239 12.55 -15.63 32.27
C PRO A 239 13.33 -16.86 31.80
N GLY A 240 12.81 -18.07 32.01
CA GLY A 240 13.44 -19.30 31.52
C GLY A 240 13.40 -19.48 30.00
N GLU A 241 12.55 -18.72 29.31
CA GLU A 241 12.37 -18.75 27.86
C GLU A 241 12.88 -17.46 27.19
N ASN A 242 13.47 -16.52 27.96
CA ASN A 242 13.83 -15.17 27.52
C ASN A 242 12.68 -14.45 26.80
N GLN A 243 11.44 -14.70 27.23
CA GLN A 243 10.24 -14.25 26.52
C GLN A 243 9.42 -13.29 27.39
N MET A 244 8.92 -12.22 26.77
CA MET A 244 7.92 -11.32 27.33
C MET A 244 6.71 -11.27 26.39
N ASP A 245 5.50 -11.33 26.94
CA ASP A 245 4.29 -11.34 26.13
C ASP A 245 3.20 -10.48 26.75
N ALA A 246 2.21 -10.12 25.92
CA ALA A 246 1.03 -9.39 26.34
C ALA A 246 -0.21 -10.29 26.21
N HIS A 247 -0.82 -10.63 27.33
CA HIS A 247 -2.04 -11.45 27.38
C HIS A 247 -3.27 -10.57 27.52
N GLU A 248 -4.32 -10.84 26.74
CA GLU A 248 -5.57 -10.07 26.80
C GLU A 248 -6.25 -10.19 28.17
N TRP A 249 -6.66 -9.05 28.70
CA TRP A 249 -7.29 -8.94 30.00
C TRP A 249 -8.80 -8.67 29.84
N ASN A 250 -9.62 -9.62 30.30
CA ASN A 250 -11.08 -9.67 30.08
C ASN A 250 -11.91 -8.53 30.72
N LYS A 251 -11.31 -7.51 31.32
CA LYS A 251 -12.02 -6.39 31.97
C LYS A 251 -11.55 -5.05 31.46
N LYS A 252 -12.36 -4.40 30.62
CA LYS A 252 -12.15 -3.01 30.21
C LYS A 252 -12.18 -2.09 31.43
N ARG A 253 -11.04 -1.47 31.75
CA ARG A 253 -10.92 -0.45 32.79
C ARG A 253 -10.11 0.73 32.27
N PHE A 254 -10.54 1.91 32.68
CA PHE A 254 -9.85 3.17 32.40
C PHE A 254 -8.87 3.46 33.52
N TYR A 255 -7.67 3.85 33.15
CA TYR A 255 -6.56 4.08 34.08
C TYR A 255 -6.03 5.48 33.91
N ILE A 256 -5.18 5.92 34.84
CA ILE A 256 -4.37 7.09 34.55
C ILE A 256 -3.30 6.73 33.51
N TRP A 257 -2.85 7.71 32.77
CA TRP A 257 -1.69 7.63 31.88
C TRP A 257 -0.85 8.88 32.08
N ASP A 258 0.47 8.73 31.97
CA ASP A 258 1.40 9.83 32.15
C ASP A 258 2.09 10.22 30.83
N HIS A 259 2.63 11.44 30.82
CA HIS A 259 3.46 11.98 29.74
C HIS A 259 4.32 13.13 30.24
N VAL A 260 5.33 13.48 29.44
CA VAL A 260 6.25 14.59 29.74
C VAL A 260 5.98 15.76 28.81
N THR A 261 5.94 16.95 29.38
CA THR A 261 5.88 18.22 28.66
C THR A 261 7.05 19.12 29.02
N ILE A 262 7.40 20.01 28.10
CA ILE A 262 8.45 21.00 28.26
C ILE A 262 7.80 22.38 28.23
N ALA A 263 8.13 23.19 29.22
CA ALA A 263 7.72 24.58 29.33
C ALA A 263 8.95 25.48 29.16
N LEU A 264 9.06 26.12 27.99
CA LEU A 264 10.11 27.09 27.71
C LEU A 264 9.70 28.46 28.26
N HIS A 265 10.54 29.07 29.10
CA HIS A 265 10.31 30.43 29.56
C HIS A 265 10.68 31.45 28.47
N VAL A 266 9.66 32.03 27.83
CA VAL A 266 9.80 32.98 26.73
C VAL A 266 9.24 34.37 27.07
N ASP A 267 8.73 34.55 28.30
CA ASP A 267 7.95 35.73 28.68
C ASP A 267 6.86 35.98 27.62
N LYS A 268 6.77 37.19 27.04
CA LYS A 268 5.83 37.52 25.96
C LYS A 268 6.46 37.53 24.56
N GLN A 269 7.68 37.02 24.42
CA GLN A 269 8.41 37.02 23.17
C GLN A 269 8.05 35.79 22.30
N VAL A 270 8.43 35.85 21.04
CA VAL A 270 8.23 34.78 20.06
C VAL A 270 9.53 33.98 19.94
N LEU A 271 9.45 32.66 20.07
CA LEU A 271 10.54 31.76 19.69
C LEU A 271 10.48 31.55 18.18
N LYS A 272 11.39 32.18 17.45
CA LYS A 272 11.37 32.25 15.97
C LYS A 272 12.01 31.04 15.31
N PHE A 273 11.47 30.70 14.14
CA PHE A 273 12.00 29.70 13.22
C PHE A 273 11.89 30.20 11.79
N ASP A 274 12.76 29.72 10.89
CA ASP A 274 12.63 30.03 9.47
C ASP A 274 11.29 29.51 8.90
N ALA A 275 10.71 30.23 7.94
CA ALA A 275 9.43 29.89 7.35
C ALA A 275 9.44 28.50 6.69
N ASN A 276 10.57 28.09 6.09
CA ASN A 276 10.69 26.76 5.49
C ASN A 276 10.85 25.69 6.57
N GLN A 277 11.53 25.98 7.68
CA GLN A 277 11.59 25.06 8.81
C GLN A 277 10.21 24.82 9.43
N LEU A 278 9.40 25.88 9.60
CA LEU A 278 8.02 25.75 10.06
C LEU A 278 7.21 24.87 9.11
N ARG A 279 7.26 25.15 7.80
CA ARG A 279 6.50 24.38 6.80
C ARG A 279 6.94 22.93 6.70
N LYS A 280 8.25 22.66 6.74
CA LYS A 280 8.83 21.32 6.65
C LYS A 280 8.42 20.43 7.82
N ASN A 281 8.27 21.02 9.01
CA ASN A 281 7.91 20.27 10.23
C ASN A 281 6.40 20.22 10.49
N LEU A 282 5.57 20.72 9.57
CA LEU A 282 4.12 20.78 9.70
C LEU A 282 3.45 19.56 9.05
N THR A 283 2.61 18.86 9.81
CA THR A 283 1.75 17.78 9.34
C THR A 283 0.29 18.00 9.74
N PHE A 284 -0.62 17.36 9.02
CA PHE A 284 -2.05 17.29 9.34
C PHE A 284 -2.34 16.13 10.29
N CYS A 285 -3.07 16.37 11.38
CA CYS A 285 -3.51 15.35 12.32
C CYS A 285 -5.01 15.10 12.22
N LEU A 286 -5.40 13.82 12.31
CA LEU A 286 -6.80 13.44 12.54
C LEU A 286 -7.24 13.77 13.97
N GLN A 287 -8.54 13.98 14.13
CA GLN A 287 -9.17 14.21 15.43
C GLN A 287 -9.01 12.99 16.36
N GLY A 288 -8.41 13.24 17.52
CA GLY A 288 -8.33 12.31 18.63
C GLY A 288 -9.50 12.51 19.60
N GLU A 289 -9.95 11.41 20.21
CA GLU A 289 -11.07 11.42 21.15
C GLU A 289 -10.61 11.43 22.61
N PRO A 290 -11.19 12.27 23.49
CA PRO A 290 -12.15 13.33 23.17
C PRO A 290 -11.48 14.53 22.49
N ALA A 291 -12.17 15.12 21.53
CA ALA A 291 -11.78 16.38 20.91
C ALA A 291 -11.83 17.53 21.92
N ILE A 292 -10.77 18.33 21.97
CA ILE A 292 -10.64 19.51 22.85
C ILE A 292 -10.67 20.80 22.01
N GLY A 293 -9.96 20.83 20.88
CA GLY A 293 -9.90 21.97 19.97
C GLY A 293 -10.85 21.86 18.79
N THR A 294 -10.62 22.69 17.78
CA THR A 294 -11.33 22.66 16.50
C THR A 294 -10.53 21.89 15.45
N PHE A 295 -11.24 21.25 14.53
CA PHE A 295 -10.65 20.36 13.54
C PHE A 295 -11.18 20.67 12.15
N ASP A 296 -10.25 20.77 11.21
CA ASP A 296 -10.50 20.98 9.79
C ASP A 296 -10.52 19.63 9.06
N SER A 297 -11.22 19.59 7.92
CA SER A 297 -11.03 18.51 6.96
C SER A 297 -9.62 18.60 6.35
N PHE A 298 -9.12 17.50 5.78
CA PHE A 298 -7.80 17.55 5.14
C PHE A 298 -7.75 18.52 3.96
N GLU A 299 -8.83 18.61 3.18
CA GLU A 299 -8.92 19.54 2.04
C GLU A 299 -8.88 21.00 2.52
N ASP A 300 -9.63 21.33 3.58
CA ASP A 300 -9.61 22.66 4.18
C ASP A 300 -8.22 23.00 4.75
N ALA A 301 -7.58 22.03 5.40
CA ALA A 301 -6.24 22.19 5.94
C ALA A 301 -5.18 22.41 4.85
N GLU A 302 -5.26 21.66 3.74
CA GLU A 302 -4.37 21.84 2.60
C GLU A 302 -4.55 23.21 1.94
N ASN A 303 -5.80 23.64 1.76
CA ASN A 303 -6.12 24.97 1.24
C ASN A 303 -5.59 26.08 2.16
N GLN A 304 -5.75 25.92 3.48
CA GLN A 304 -5.23 26.87 4.46
C GLN A 304 -3.70 26.93 4.43
N VAL A 305 -3.00 25.79 4.39
CA VAL A 305 -1.54 25.74 4.31
C VAL A 305 -1.04 26.37 3.01
N LYS A 306 -1.71 26.12 1.88
CA LYS A 306 -1.38 26.74 0.60
C LYS A 306 -1.57 28.26 0.62
N TYR A 307 -2.59 28.76 1.32
CA TYR A 307 -2.78 30.19 1.52
C TYR A 307 -1.67 30.82 2.37
N LEU A 308 -1.23 30.13 3.43
CA LEU A 308 -0.20 30.61 4.36
C LEU A 308 1.24 30.48 3.82
N TRP A 309 1.49 29.50 2.94
CA TRP A 309 2.78 29.25 2.28
C TRP A 309 2.59 29.14 0.75
N PRO A 310 2.32 30.26 0.05
CA PRO A 310 2.03 30.23 -1.39
C PRO A 310 3.25 29.83 -2.24
N ASP A 311 4.47 30.03 -1.73
CA ASP A 311 5.72 29.73 -2.44
C ASP A 311 6.18 28.27 -2.26
N CYS A 312 5.40 27.43 -1.57
CA CYS A 312 5.74 26.05 -1.26
C CYS A 312 4.81 25.07 -1.99
N ASP A 313 5.32 24.43 -3.06
CA ASP A 313 4.54 23.49 -3.88
C ASP A 313 4.37 22.09 -3.27
N SER A 314 5.09 21.76 -2.18
CA SER A 314 4.95 20.44 -1.55
C SER A 314 3.58 20.29 -0.88
N PRO A 315 2.90 19.13 -1.02
CA PRO A 315 1.61 18.89 -0.37
C PRO A 315 1.73 18.86 1.17
N LEU A 316 0.62 19.05 1.87
CA LEU A 316 0.58 18.91 3.32
C LEU A 316 0.62 17.42 3.68
N ASP A 317 1.69 17.00 4.37
CA ASP A 317 1.80 15.62 4.82
C ASP A 317 0.76 15.34 5.91
N LYS A 318 0.21 14.12 5.88
CA LYS A 318 -0.67 13.62 6.94
C LYS A 318 0.15 12.87 7.97
N GLU A 319 -0.05 13.20 9.23
CA GLU A 319 0.36 12.36 10.35
C GLU A 319 -0.42 11.04 10.23
N CYS A 320 0.25 9.99 9.78
CA CYS A 320 -0.40 8.71 9.51
C CYS A 320 0.03 7.70 10.56
N SER A 321 -0.95 7.05 11.18
CA SER A 321 -0.72 5.78 11.85
C SER A 321 -0.32 4.75 10.80
N LEU A 322 0.65 3.88 11.13
CA LEU A 322 0.80 2.61 10.42
C LEU A 322 -0.52 1.80 10.45
N LYS A 323 -1.36 1.98 11.48
CA LYS A 323 -2.68 1.32 11.62
C LYS A 323 -3.84 1.97 10.84
N GLN A 324 -3.72 3.21 10.37
CA GLN A 324 -4.89 3.96 9.82
C GLN A 324 -4.84 4.24 8.32
N ARG A 325 -3.73 3.95 7.62
CA ARG A 325 -3.69 4.09 6.16
C ARG A 325 -4.34 2.92 5.42
N PHE A 326 -4.46 1.76 6.06
CA PHE A 326 -5.16 0.60 5.51
C PHE A 326 -5.94 -0.06 6.64
N THR A 327 -7.25 0.17 6.69
CA THR A 327 -8.13 -0.74 7.45
C THR A 327 -8.43 -2.00 6.66
N ASP A 328 -8.07 -2.05 5.36
CA ASP A 328 -8.26 -3.18 4.47
C ASP A 328 -6.94 -3.53 3.75
N LEU A 329 -6.48 -4.78 3.91
CA LEU A 329 -5.32 -5.35 3.25
C LEU A 329 -5.78 -6.49 2.33
N ARG A 330 -5.25 -6.55 1.10
CA ARG A 330 -5.68 -7.50 0.07
C ARG A 330 -4.47 -8.26 -0.44
N LEU A 331 -4.37 -9.51 -0.04
CA LEU A 331 -3.19 -10.36 -0.23
C LEU A 331 -3.53 -11.46 -1.22
N VAL A 332 -2.63 -11.74 -2.16
CA VAL A 332 -2.75 -12.87 -3.09
C VAL A 332 -1.66 -13.89 -2.78
N LEU A 333 -2.04 -15.11 -2.46
CA LEU A 333 -1.10 -16.22 -2.24
C LEU A 333 -0.79 -16.88 -3.57
N VAL A 334 0.48 -16.94 -3.94
CA VAL A 334 0.97 -17.54 -5.20
C VAL A 334 2.15 -18.46 -4.92
N GLY A 335 2.32 -19.51 -5.73
CA GLY A 335 3.34 -20.54 -5.50
C GLY A 335 2.96 -21.89 -6.10
N ARG A 336 3.92 -22.82 -6.15
CA ARG A 336 3.73 -24.18 -6.70
C ARG A 336 2.62 -24.95 -5.99
N THR A 337 2.11 -25.99 -6.62
CA THR A 337 1.21 -26.97 -5.96
C THR A 337 1.92 -27.58 -4.76
N GLY A 338 1.27 -27.61 -3.60
CA GLY A 338 1.84 -28.18 -2.37
C GLY A 338 2.85 -27.28 -1.63
N SER A 339 3.02 -26.02 -2.03
CA SER A 339 3.88 -25.03 -1.35
C SER A 339 3.37 -24.56 0.01
N GLY A 340 2.12 -24.88 0.38
CA GLY A 340 1.52 -24.47 1.65
C GLY A 340 0.77 -23.13 1.60
N LYS A 341 0.29 -22.71 0.42
CA LYS A 341 -0.52 -21.48 0.25
C LYS A 341 -1.74 -21.45 1.17
N SER A 342 -2.64 -22.42 1.03
CA SER A 342 -3.87 -22.52 1.83
C SER A 342 -3.58 -22.53 3.35
N SER A 343 -2.54 -23.24 3.78
CA SER A 343 -2.09 -23.25 5.18
C SER A 343 -1.58 -21.87 5.63
N SER A 344 -0.81 -21.18 4.80
CA SER A 344 -0.34 -19.81 5.09
C SER A 344 -1.51 -18.82 5.17
N GLY A 345 -2.51 -18.99 4.30
CA GLY A 345 -3.76 -18.22 4.35
C GLY A 345 -4.53 -18.41 5.65
N ASN A 346 -4.64 -19.65 6.14
CA ASN A 346 -5.27 -19.95 7.43
C ASN A 346 -4.52 -19.34 8.61
N ILE A 347 -3.19 -19.37 8.57
CA ILE A 347 -2.34 -18.74 9.59
C ILE A 347 -2.54 -17.22 9.60
N ILE A 348 -2.55 -16.58 8.42
CA ILE A 348 -2.77 -15.13 8.30
C ILE A 348 -4.16 -14.75 8.81
N LEU A 349 -5.21 -15.50 8.45
CA LEU A 349 -6.59 -15.23 8.86
C LEU A 349 -6.91 -15.70 10.28
N ALA A 350 -5.97 -16.34 10.97
CA ALA A 350 -6.14 -16.95 12.30
C ALA A 350 -7.35 -17.90 12.41
N ARG A 351 -7.75 -18.55 11.29
CA ARG A 351 -8.83 -19.54 11.23
C ARG A 351 -8.67 -20.49 10.04
N ASP A 352 -9.30 -21.65 10.10
CA ASP A 352 -9.33 -22.63 9.00
C ASP A 352 -10.28 -22.19 7.87
N ALA A 353 -9.84 -21.21 7.07
CA ALA A 353 -10.61 -20.60 5.99
C ALA A 353 -10.49 -21.35 4.65
N PHE A 354 -9.37 -22.05 4.44
CA PHE A 354 -9.02 -22.78 3.24
C PHE A 354 -8.78 -24.26 3.55
N SER A 355 -9.18 -25.13 2.62
CA SER A 355 -8.93 -26.57 2.69
C SER A 355 -7.44 -26.88 2.61
N THR A 356 -6.94 -27.82 3.42
CA THR A 356 -5.52 -28.23 3.43
C THR A 356 -5.37 -29.75 3.24
N GLY A 357 -4.14 -30.22 2.98
CA GLY A 357 -3.85 -31.65 2.80
C GLY A 357 -4.27 -32.20 1.42
N ALA A 358 -4.66 -33.48 1.37
CA ALA A 358 -5.06 -34.16 0.12
C ALA A 358 -6.26 -33.50 -0.56
N ALA A 359 -7.13 -32.82 0.20
CA ALA A 359 -8.28 -32.08 -0.32
C ALA A 359 -7.88 -30.79 -1.08
N ALA A 360 -6.67 -30.29 -0.89
CA ALA A 360 -6.15 -29.10 -1.60
C ALA A 360 -5.34 -29.46 -2.86
N ALA A 361 -4.92 -30.73 -2.98
CA ALA A 361 -4.14 -31.21 -4.11
C ALA A 361 -5.04 -31.39 -5.35
N GLY A 362 -5.24 -30.30 -6.08
CA GLY A 362 -6.13 -30.28 -7.24
C GLY A 362 -7.01 -29.03 -7.35
N ASN A 363 -6.86 -28.05 -6.45
CA ASN A 363 -7.57 -26.77 -6.58
C ASN A 363 -7.16 -26.05 -7.86
N VAL A 364 -8.08 -26.03 -8.81
CA VAL A 364 -7.97 -25.33 -10.10
C VAL A 364 -8.71 -23.99 -10.11
N GLN A 365 -9.16 -23.50 -8.95
CA GLN A 365 -9.89 -22.24 -8.81
C GLN A 365 -9.32 -21.34 -7.72
N CYS A 366 -9.42 -20.02 -7.92
CA CYS A 366 -9.10 -19.02 -6.90
C CYS A 366 -10.18 -19.00 -5.81
N CYS A 367 -9.77 -18.91 -4.55
CA CYS A 367 -10.65 -18.84 -3.39
C CYS A 367 -10.37 -17.55 -2.61
N LEU A 368 -11.40 -16.75 -2.34
CA LEU A 368 -11.28 -15.53 -1.55
C LEU A 368 -11.90 -15.73 -0.17
N GLN A 369 -11.17 -15.29 0.85
CA GLN A 369 -11.61 -15.28 2.23
C GLN A 369 -11.29 -13.92 2.85
N MET A 370 -12.14 -13.48 3.77
CA MET A 370 -11.98 -12.24 4.51
C MET A 370 -12.09 -12.52 5.99
N GLU A 371 -11.29 -11.84 6.79
CA GLU A 371 -11.37 -11.86 8.25
C GLU A 371 -10.82 -10.57 8.84
N LYS A 372 -11.28 -10.22 10.04
CA LYS A 372 -10.62 -9.18 10.83
C LYS A 372 -9.46 -9.79 11.61
N VAL A 373 -8.23 -9.45 11.23
CA VAL A 373 -7.00 -9.92 11.86
C VAL A 373 -6.34 -8.72 12.54
N PHE A 374 -6.22 -8.78 13.87
CA PHE A 374 -5.86 -7.62 14.69
C PHE A 374 -6.84 -6.45 14.46
N ASP A 375 -6.31 -5.29 14.05
CA ASP A 375 -7.06 -4.09 13.71
C ASP A 375 -7.29 -3.96 12.19
N TRP A 376 -6.86 -4.93 11.37
CA TRP A 376 -6.98 -4.93 9.90
C TRP A 376 -8.12 -5.84 9.42
N GLU A 377 -8.90 -5.38 8.45
CA GLU A 377 -9.69 -6.23 7.55
C GLU A 377 -8.71 -6.84 6.53
N VAL A 378 -8.57 -8.16 6.52
CA VAL A 378 -7.63 -8.84 5.65
C VAL A 378 -8.40 -9.73 4.69
N THR A 379 -8.29 -9.40 3.41
CA THR A 379 -8.72 -10.23 2.29
C THR A 379 -7.55 -11.06 1.81
N VAL A 380 -7.71 -12.38 1.76
CA VAL A 380 -6.73 -13.32 1.22
C VAL A 380 -7.35 -14.05 0.04
N VAL A 381 -6.68 -14.00 -1.10
CA VAL A 381 -7.00 -14.81 -2.29
C VAL A 381 -5.98 -15.95 -2.39
N ASP A 382 -6.43 -17.17 -2.14
CA ASP A 382 -5.66 -18.38 -2.43
C ASP A 382 -5.79 -18.74 -3.90
N THR A 383 -4.66 -18.93 -4.59
CA THR A 383 -4.64 -19.22 -6.03
C THR A 383 -4.31 -20.69 -6.31
N PRO A 384 -4.64 -21.22 -7.50
CA PRO A 384 -4.11 -22.51 -7.96
C PRO A 384 -2.58 -22.57 -7.95
N GLY A 385 -2.01 -23.77 -8.06
CA GLY A 385 -0.58 -23.93 -8.27
C GLY A 385 -0.12 -23.27 -9.58
N LEU A 386 0.98 -22.52 -9.55
CA LEU A 386 1.60 -21.96 -10.75
C LEU A 386 1.89 -23.05 -11.78
N SER A 387 1.52 -22.80 -13.03
CA SER A 387 1.53 -23.79 -14.12
C SER A 387 1.69 -23.09 -15.48
N GLU A 388 2.27 -23.82 -16.45
CA GLU A 388 2.36 -23.40 -17.85
C GLU A 388 1.03 -23.54 -18.60
N LYS A 389 0.06 -24.29 -18.06
CA LYS A 389 -1.25 -24.48 -18.69
C LYS A 389 -2.01 -23.16 -18.71
N LEU A 390 -2.40 -22.71 -19.91
CA LEU A 390 -3.08 -21.43 -20.11
C LEU A 390 -4.33 -21.32 -19.23
N GLU A 391 -5.20 -22.33 -19.21
CA GLU A 391 -6.40 -22.37 -18.35
C GLU A 391 -6.13 -22.07 -16.86
N ILE A 392 -5.02 -22.58 -16.32
CA ILE A 392 -4.64 -22.35 -14.93
C ILE A 392 -4.10 -20.93 -14.75
N GLN A 393 -3.30 -20.44 -15.69
CA GLN A 393 -2.88 -19.03 -15.69
C GLN A 393 -4.08 -18.10 -15.78
N THR A 394 -5.10 -18.48 -16.55
CA THR A 394 -6.31 -17.69 -16.72
C THR A 394 -7.11 -17.61 -15.42
N GLU A 395 -7.18 -18.73 -14.71
CA GLU A 395 -7.80 -18.75 -13.40
C GLU A 395 -7.04 -17.88 -12.40
N ILE A 396 -5.70 -18.00 -12.34
CA ILE A 396 -4.87 -17.24 -11.39
C ILE A 396 -5.08 -15.74 -11.56
N LEU A 397 -5.22 -15.24 -12.79
CA LEU A 397 -5.44 -13.82 -13.07
C LEU A 397 -6.75 -13.25 -12.50
N LYS A 398 -7.75 -14.10 -12.21
CA LYS A 398 -8.99 -13.66 -11.53
C LYS A 398 -8.69 -13.00 -10.18
N CYS A 399 -7.56 -13.36 -9.54
CA CYS A 399 -7.17 -12.80 -8.24
C CYS A 399 -7.10 -11.26 -8.23
N ILE A 400 -6.77 -10.64 -9.38
CA ILE A 400 -6.68 -9.17 -9.51
C ILE A 400 -8.08 -8.55 -9.37
N ALA A 401 -9.07 -9.12 -10.06
CA ALA A 401 -10.45 -8.65 -10.02
C ALA A 401 -11.11 -8.97 -8.66
N MET A 402 -10.81 -10.14 -8.09
CA MET A 402 -11.29 -10.53 -6.75
C MET A 402 -10.75 -9.60 -5.66
N SER A 403 -9.59 -8.98 -5.89
CA SER A 403 -8.95 -8.05 -4.96
C SER A 403 -9.23 -6.57 -5.31
N ALA A 404 -10.34 -6.24 -5.98
CA ALA A 404 -10.63 -4.89 -6.47
C ALA A 404 -10.46 -3.81 -5.37
N PRO A 405 -9.80 -2.66 -5.66
CA PRO A 405 -9.29 -2.17 -6.95
C PRO A 405 -7.99 -2.84 -7.46
N GLY A 406 -7.39 -3.73 -6.67
CA GLY A 406 -6.18 -4.49 -6.96
C GLY A 406 -5.53 -4.98 -5.67
N PRO A 407 -4.72 -6.03 -5.70
CA PRO A 407 -4.07 -6.55 -4.50
C PRO A 407 -3.02 -5.56 -3.97
N HIS A 408 -2.88 -5.47 -2.65
CA HIS A 408 -1.83 -4.70 -1.99
C HIS A 408 -0.49 -5.43 -2.03
N ALA A 409 -0.51 -6.76 -1.91
CA ALA A 409 0.70 -7.58 -1.98
C ALA A 409 0.45 -8.99 -2.56
N PHE A 410 1.48 -9.54 -3.17
CA PHE A 410 1.60 -10.95 -3.52
C PHE A 410 2.50 -11.64 -2.50
N LEU A 411 2.03 -12.75 -1.94
CA LEU A 411 2.81 -13.60 -1.06
C LEU A 411 3.25 -14.83 -1.87
N LEU A 412 4.50 -14.82 -2.32
CA LEU A 412 5.13 -15.97 -2.98
C LEU A 412 5.48 -17.01 -1.93
N VAL A 413 4.65 -18.05 -1.83
CA VAL A 413 4.79 -19.12 -0.86
C VAL A 413 5.73 -20.18 -1.41
N ILE A 414 6.83 -20.40 -0.70
CA ILE A 414 7.90 -21.31 -1.07
C ILE A 414 8.09 -22.34 0.03
N LYS A 415 8.13 -23.60 -0.36
CA LYS A 415 8.40 -24.70 0.56
C LYS A 415 9.89 -24.90 0.70
N VAL A 416 10.41 -24.72 1.92
CA VAL A 416 11.81 -24.93 2.25
C VAL A 416 12.13 -26.42 2.18
N GLY A 417 13.15 -26.77 1.40
CA GLY A 417 13.56 -28.15 1.21
C GLY A 417 14.74 -28.30 0.24
N PRO A 418 15.20 -29.54 0.01
CA PRO A 418 16.37 -29.81 -0.85
C PRO A 418 16.16 -29.45 -2.34
N GLN A 419 14.91 -29.19 -2.76
CA GLN A 419 14.52 -28.92 -4.15
C GLN A 419 14.25 -27.43 -4.45
N ILE A 420 14.84 -26.51 -3.68
CA ILE A 420 14.59 -25.06 -3.84
C ILE A 420 14.87 -24.51 -5.25
N ASN A 421 15.75 -25.17 -6.01
CA ASN A 421 16.05 -24.80 -7.40
C ASN A 421 14.83 -24.96 -8.32
N GLU A 422 13.87 -25.82 -7.98
CA GLU A 422 12.62 -25.98 -8.73
C GLU A 422 11.69 -24.76 -8.62
N GLU A 423 11.90 -23.89 -7.62
CA GLU A 423 11.15 -22.64 -7.47
C GLU A 423 11.52 -21.61 -8.54
N GLN A 424 12.61 -21.83 -9.29
CA GLN A 424 12.96 -20.95 -10.42
C GLN A 424 11.85 -20.93 -11.49
N ASP A 425 11.14 -22.04 -11.68
CA ASP A 425 9.98 -22.08 -12.57
C ASP A 425 8.83 -21.22 -12.02
N ALA A 426 8.56 -21.30 -10.71
CA ALA A 426 7.53 -20.47 -10.08
C ALA A 426 7.80 -18.96 -10.25
N VAL A 427 9.06 -18.53 -10.09
CA VAL A 427 9.49 -17.15 -10.34
C VAL A 427 9.24 -16.76 -11.80
N ARG A 428 9.57 -17.62 -12.76
CA ARG A 428 9.31 -17.37 -14.19
C ARG A 428 7.81 -17.28 -14.48
N GLN A 429 7.00 -18.21 -13.98
CA GLN A 429 5.55 -18.19 -14.17
C GLN A 429 4.91 -16.95 -13.57
N MET A 430 5.41 -16.48 -12.41
CA MET A 430 4.91 -15.25 -11.79
C MET A 430 5.14 -14.02 -12.68
N GLU A 431 6.32 -13.90 -13.32
CA GLU A 431 6.57 -12.86 -14.32
C GLU A 431 5.72 -13.02 -15.58
N VAL A 432 5.51 -14.26 -16.04
CA VAL A 432 4.67 -14.54 -17.22
C VAL A 432 3.23 -14.15 -16.97
N ILE A 433 2.69 -14.41 -15.78
CA ILE A 433 1.29 -14.15 -15.44
C ILE A 433 1.08 -12.67 -15.14
N PHE A 434 1.92 -12.08 -14.28
CA PHE A 434 1.68 -10.75 -13.73
C PHE A 434 2.56 -9.66 -14.38
N GLY A 435 3.68 -9.99 -14.99
CA GLY A 435 4.66 -9.01 -15.46
C GLY A 435 5.72 -8.70 -14.40
N LYS A 436 6.76 -7.93 -14.76
CA LYS A 436 7.92 -7.69 -13.89
C LYS A 436 7.62 -6.78 -12.70
N ASN A 437 6.64 -5.89 -12.82
CA ASN A 437 6.23 -4.99 -11.76
C ASN A 437 5.58 -5.71 -10.58
N VAL A 438 5.18 -6.98 -10.71
CA VAL A 438 4.69 -7.78 -9.58
C VAL A 438 5.69 -7.79 -8.41
N TRP A 439 6.98 -7.71 -8.73
CA TRP A 439 8.06 -7.77 -7.74
C TRP A 439 8.13 -6.54 -6.84
N SER A 440 7.58 -5.38 -7.23
CA SER A 440 7.46 -4.25 -6.30
C SER A 440 6.43 -4.49 -5.20
N HIS A 441 5.50 -5.42 -5.42
CA HIS A 441 4.39 -5.79 -4.53
C HIS A 441 4.56 -7.18 -3.91
N THR A 442 5.73 -7.82 -4.06
CA THR A 442 5.92 -9.21 -3.63
C THR A 442 6.67 -9.32 -2.31
N PHE A 443 6.20 -10.23 -1.45
CA PHE A 443 6.86 -10.79 -0.27
C PHE A 443 6.99 -12.31 -0.44
N VAL A 444 8.00 -12.91 0.20
CA VAL A 444 8.22 -14.35 0.15
C VAL A 444 7.84 -14.96 1.50
N VAL A 445 6.97 -15.97 1.49
CA VAL A 445 6.57 -16.72 2.69
C VAL A 445 7.17 -18.11 2.62
N LEU A 446 7.99 -18.47 3.60
CA LEU A 446 8.69 -19.73 3.68
C LEU A 446 7.92 -20.72 4.57
N THR A 447 7.56 -21.87 4.00
CA THR A 447 6.86 -22.96 4.69
C THR A 447 7.78 -24.16 4.88
N TYR A 448 7.51 -25.01 5.87
CA TYR A 448 8.30 -26.21 6.16
C TYR A 448 7.41 -27.44 6.24
N ASN A 449 7.99 -28.61 6.03
CA ASN A 449 7.34 -29.84 6.51
C ASN A 449 7.50 -29.91 8.03
N ASP A 450 6.43 -30.34 8.68
CA ASP A 450 6.18 -30.40 10.13
C ASP A 450 7.24 -31.21 10.91
N GLN A 451 8.47 -30.69 11.01
CA GLN A 451 9.52 -31.21 11.86
C GLN A 451 9.92 -30.16 12.89
N ARG A 452 9.75 -30.56 14.14
CA ARG A 452 9.97 -29.77 15.35
C ARG A 452 11.42 -29.24 15.33
N LYS A 453 11.54 -27.91 15.17
CA LYS A 453 12.73 -27.06 15.03
C LYS A 453 13.09 -26.74 13.57
N THR A 454 12.97 -25.46 13.22
CA THR A 454 13.62 -24.84 12.08
C THR A 454 15.12 -25.14 12.19
N ASP A 455 15.64 -26.02 11.34
CA ASP A 455 17.08 -26.13 11.21
C ASP A 455 17.57 -24.83 10.56
N VAL A 456 18.09 -23.92 11.39
CA VAL A 456 18.52 -22.58 10.99
C VAL A 456 19.50 -22.67 9.83
N GLN A 457 20.32 -23.73 9.77
CA GLN A 457 21.27 -23.96 8.68
C GLN A 457 20.57 -24.27 7.36
N ILE A 458 19.49 -25.06 7.39
CA ILE A 458 18.69 -25.36 6.20
C ILE A 458 17.99 -24.08 5.72
N LEU A 459 17.44 -23.28 6.64
CA LEU A 459 16.80 -22.02 6.30
C LEU A 459 17.79 -21.03 5.68
N GLU A 460 18.95 -20.82 6.30
CA GLU A 460 19.99 -19.92 5.80
C GLU A 460 20.50 -20.35 4.42
N LYS A 461 20.74 -21.66 4.23
CA LYS A 461 21.12 -22.21 2.93
C LYS A 461 20.06 -21.94 1.87
N ASN A 462 18.78 -22.17 2.19
CA ASN A 462 17.68 -21.90 1.26
C ASN A 462 17.52 -20.41 0.98
N LYS A 463 17.70 -19.52 1.98
CA LYS A 463 17.73 -18.06 1.76
C LYS A 463 18.84 -17.66 0.78
N ILE A 464 20.02 -18.26 0.86
CA ILE A 464 21.13 -17.99 -0.07
C ILE A 464 20.76 -18.44 -1.50
N GLU A 465 20.19 -19.63 -1.67
CA GLU A 465 19.75 -20.11 -2.99
C GLU A 465 18.59 -19.27 -3.54
N LEU A 466 17.63 -18.88 -2.70
CA LEU A 466 16.54 -17.99 -3.08
C LEU A 466 17.04 -16.62 -3.55
N LYS A 467 18.09 -16.07 -2.92
CA LYS A 467 18.75 -14.84 -3.36
C LYS A 467 19.36 -14.94 -4.76
N LYS A 468 19.60 -16.14 -5.30
CA LYS A 468 20.09 -16.32 -6.67
C LYS A 468 18.96 -16.30 -7.70
N ILE A 469 17.77 -16.79 -7.35
CA ILE A 469 16.62 -16.89 -8.27
C ILE A 469 15.68 -15.68 -8.20
N LEU A 470 15.56 -15.03 -7.04
CA LEU A 470 14.67 -13.89 -6.85
C LEU A 470 15.28 -12.57 -7.37
N PRO A 471 14.45 -11.66 -7.92
CA PRO A 471 14.89 -10.32 -8.27
C PRO A 471 15.43 -9.55 -7.06
N GLY A 472 16.38 -8.64 -7.31
CA GLY A 472 17.01 -7.81 -6.27
C GLY A 472 16.03 -7.09 -5.35
N SER A 473 14.89 -6.64 -5.88
CA SER A 473 13.86 -5.90 -5.15
C SER A 473 13.13 -6.71 -4.06
N VAL A 474 13.26 -8.04 -4.04
CA VAL A 474 12.50 -8.94 -3.14
C VAL A 474 13.42 -9.69 -2.17
N LYS A 475 14.75 -9.58 -2.33
CA LYS A 475 15.74 -10.41 -1.61
C LYS A 475 15.71 -10.29 -0.10
N ASP A 476 15.22 -9.17 0.43
CA ASP A 476 15.16 -8.88 1.86
C ASP A 476 13.73 -9.00 2.44
N ARG A 477 12.76 -9.51 1.65
CA ARG A 477 11.34 -9.60 2.03
C ARG A 477 10.89 -11.04 2.30
N CYS A 478 11.69 -11.81 3.04
CA CYS A 478 11.42 -13.23 3.32
C CYS A 478 10.93 -13.44 4.76
N TYR A 479 9.73 -14.00 4.91
CA TYR A 479 9.04 -14.22 6.17
C TYR A 479 8.78 -15.71 6.40
N VAL A 480 8.74 -16.10 7.68
CA VAL A 480 8.26 -17.41 8.13
C VAL A 480 7.05 -17.13 8.99
N LEU A 481 5.91 -17.77 8.73
CA LEU A 481 4.66 -17.52 9.44
C LEU A 481 4.33 -18.71 10.34
N ASN A 482 4.68 -18.62 11.61
CA ASN A 482 4.43 -19.66 12.61
C ASN A 482 3.67 -19.13 13.85
N ASN A 483 3.55 -17.82 14.01
CA ASN A 483 2.87 -17.20 15.15
C ASN A 483 2.24 -15.85 14.76
N ASN A 484 1.44 -15.29 15.67
CA ASN A 484 0.74 -14.03 15.46
C ASN A 484 1.68 -12.84 15.26
N GLN A 485 2.88 -12.84 15.86
CA GLN A 485 3.82 -11.75 15.62
C GLN A 485 4.26 -11.71 14.17
N GLN A 486 4.70 -12.83 13.63
CA GLN A 486 5.22 -12.88 12.26
C GLN A 486 4.14 -12.52 11.25
N VAL A 487 2.88 -12.85 11.54
CA VAL A 487 1.73 -12.36 10.79
C VAL A 487 1.60 -10.84 10.93
N TRP A 488 1.71 -10.30 12.14
CA TRP A 488 1.67 -8.85 12.36
C TRP A 488 2.79 -8.11 11.62
N ASP A 489 4.04 -8.57 11.71
CA ASP A 489 5.20 -7.99 11.03
C ASP A 489 5.03 -7.99 9.51
N LEU A 490 4.54 -9.11 8.96
CA LEU A 490 4.23 -9.21 7.53
C LEU A 490 3.15 -8.19 7.13
N LEU A 491 2.05 -8.11 7.88
CA LEU A 491 0.95 -7.20 7.57
C LEU A 491 1.35 -5.72 7.72
N ASP A 492 2.19 -5.39 8.70
CA ASP A 492 2.74 -4.04 8.88
C ASP A 492 3.65 -3.65 7.71
N GLU A 493 4.54 -4.54 7.27
CA GLU A 493 5.40 -4.30 6.12
C GLU A 493 4.63 -4.23 4.81
N VAL A 494 3.57 -5.04 4.65
CA VAL A 494 2.63 -4.90 3.53
C VAL A 494 1.94 -3.53 3.57
N ALA A 495 1.49 -3.07 4.73
CA ALA A 495 0.86 -1.77 4.87
C ALA A 495 1.82 -0.63 4.48
N LYS A 496 3.07 -0.67 4.95
CA LYS A 496 4.14 0.27 4.55
C LYS A 496 4.39 0.25 3.04
N MET A 497 4.48 -0.93 2.45
CA MET A 497 4.67 -1.09 1.00
C MET A 497 3.48 -0.55 0.21
N ALA A 498 2.26 -0.80 0.66
CA ALA A 498 1.06 -0.31 0.00
C ALA A 498 0.97 1.22 0.00
N VAL A 499 1.53 1.90 1.02
CA VAL A 499 1.71 3.37 1.00
C VAL A 499 2.65 3.80 -0.13
N ALA A 500 3.79 3.13 -0.25
CA ALA A 500 4.83 3.50 -1.21
C ALA A 500 4.43 3.19 -2.67
N ASN A 501 3.79 2.04 -2.89
CA ASN A 501 3.61 1.45 -4.22
C ASN A 501 2.16 1.45 -4.70
N ASN A 502 1.20 1.87 -3.86
CA ASN A 502 -0.24 1.78 -4.09
C ASN A 502 -0.68 0.32 -4.40
N VAL A 503 -1.93 0.10 -4.77
CA VAL A 503 -2.42 -1.21 -5.21
C VAL A 503 -1.70 -1.66 -6.47
N TYR A 504 -1.43 -2.95 -6.53
CA TYR A 504 -0.89 -3.57 -7.71
C TYR A 504 -1.87 -3.43 -8.88
N SER A 505 -1.33 -3.00 -10.01
CA SER A 505 -1.98 -3.00 -11.30
C SER A 505 -1.00 -3.63 -12.28
N CYS A 506 -1.47 -4.54 -13.13
CA CYS A 506 -0.66 -5.09 -14.21
C CYS A 506 -0.29 -3.93 -15.15
N LYS A 507 0.94 -3.40 -15.04
CA LYS A 507 1.42 -2.23 -15.78
C LYS A 507 2.51 -2.57 -16.80
N ASP A 508 3.03 -3.79 -16.78
CA ASP A 508 4.28 -4.15 -17.46
C ASP A 508 4.13 -4.85 -18.82
N THR A 509 2.98 -4.73 -19.46
CA THR A 509 2.89 -4.86 -20.91
C THR A 509 2.45 -3.50 -21.45
N VAL A 510 3.43 -2.73 -21.94
CA VAL A 510 3.29 -1.31 -22.28
C VAL A 510 2.54 -1.16 -23.61
N ILE A 511 1.22 -1.36 -23.61
CA ILE A 511 0.29 -0.85 -24.63
C ILE A 511 -1.02 -0.48 -23.94
N GLN A 512 -1.16 0.77 -23.50
CA GLN A 512 -2.41 1.24 -22.87
C GLN A 512 -3.52 1.55 -23.88
N ASP A 513 -3.20 1.64 -25.17
CA ASP A 513 -4.15 1.97 -26.25
C ASP A 513 -4.12 0.87 -27.32
N LEU A 514 -5.21 0.12 -27.46
CA LEU A 514 -5.37 -0.93 -28.48
C LEU A 514 -6.32 -0.45 -29.57
N ARG A 515 -5.84 -0.47 -30.81
CA ARG A 515 -6.57 0.02 -32.00
C ARG A 515 -6.80 -1.16 -32.92
N LEU A 516 -8.03 -1.66 -32.92
CA LEU A 516 -8.39 -2.94 -33.50
C LEU A 516 -9.32 -2.72 -34.70
N VAL A 517 -9.17 -3.54 -35.73
CA VAL A 517 -10.08 -3.59 -36.89
C VAL A 517 -10.68 -4.98 -36.98
N PHE A 518 -12.00 -5.10 -36.91
CA PHE A 518 -12.68 -6.36 -37.20
C PHE A 518 -12.92 -6.52 -38.70
N VAL A 519 -12.41 -7.62 -39.28
CA VAL A 519 -12.52 -7.94 -40.71
C VAL A 519 -13.03 -9.37 -40.88
N GLY A 520 -13.79 -9.63 -41.95
CA GLY A 520 -14.37 -10.94 -42.24
C GLY A 520 -15.61 -10.84 -43.13
N ARG A 521 -16.14 -11.98 -43.56
CA ARG A 521 -17.34 -12.07 -44.42
C ARG A 521 -18.59 -11.47 -43.78
N THR A 522 -19.59 -11.15 -44.59
CA THR A 522 -20.91 -10.79 -44.09
C THR A 522 -21.48 -11.95 -43.27
N GLY A 523 -21.97 -11.66 -42.05
CA GLY A 523 -22.49 -12.70 -41.16
C GLY A 523 -21.45 -13.49 -40.35
N SER A 524 -20.15 -13.15 -40.44
CA SER A 524 -19.09 -13.88 -39.71
C SER A 524 -19.08 -13.64 -38.19
N GLY A 525 -19.90 -12.74 -37.65
CA GLY A 525 -19.96 -12.44 -36.22
C GLY A 525 -19.11 -11.26 -35.75
N LYS A 526 -18.65 -10.39 -36.67
CA LYS A 526 -17.88 -9.17 -36.35
C LYS A 526 -18.59 -8.25 -35.34
N SER A 527 -19.84 -7.89 -35.61
CA SER A 527 -20.63 -6.96 -34.78
C SER A 527 -20.80 -7.51 -33.36
N SER A 528 -21.14 -8.80 -33.26
CA SER A 528 -21.27 -9.49 -31.97
C SER A 528 -19.96 -9.49 -31.21
N SER A 529 -18.84 -9.86 -31.85
CA SER A 529 -17.50 -9.86 -31.24
C SER A 529 -17.10 -8.47 -30.74
N GLY A 530 -17.39 -7.42 -31.52
CA GLY A 530 -17.10 -6.03 -31.15
C GLY A 530 -17.91 -5.55 -29.94
N ASN A 531 -19.21 -5.85 -29.89
CA ASN A 531 -20.07 -5.47 -28.75
C ASN A 531 -19.63 -6.10 -27.45
N ILE A 532 -19.21 -7.35 -27.56
CA ILE A 532 -18.81 -8.16 -26.45
C ILE A 532 -17.47 -7.68 -25.87
N ILE A 533 -16.44 -7.47 -26.70
CA ILE A 533 -15.16 -6.89 -26.23
C ILE A 533 -15.40 -5.53 -25.56
N LEU A 534 -16.33 -4.74 -26.11
CA LEU A 534 -16.69 -3.45 -25.54
C LEU A 534 -17.65 -3.58 -24.34
N GLY A 535 -18.20 -4.76 -24.02
CA GLY A 535 -19.17 -4.99 -22.96
C GLY A 535 -20.38 -4.04 -23.05
N ARG A 536 -20.86 -3.74 -24.26
CA ARG A 536 -22.08 -2.95 -24.55
C ARG A 536 -22.54 -3.17 -25.99
N ASP A 537 -23.84 -3.11 -26.22
CA ASP A 537 -24.41 -3.23 -27.57
C ASP A 537 -24.31 -1.91 -28.34
N VAL A 538 -23.28 -1.78 -29.18
CA VAL A 538 -22.98 -0.57 -29.97
C VAL A 538 -22.96 -0.79 -31.48
N PHE A 539 -22.76 -2.03 -31.91
CA PHE A 539 -22.82 -2.52 -33.28
C PHE A 539 -24.13 -3.31 -33.47
N SER A 540 -24.82 -3.09 -34.59
CA SER A 540 -26.12 -3.70 -34.84
C SER A 540 -25.99 -5.17 -35.22
N THR A 541 -26.50 -6.08 -34.39
CA THR A 541 -26.42 -7.54 -34.59
C THR A 541 -27.66 -8.15 -35.29
N GLY A 542 -28.69 -7.35 -35.57
CA GLY A 542 -29.96 -7.82 -36.16
C GLY A 542 -29.94 -7.95 -37.69
N GLY A 543 -30.59 -8.99 -38.22
CA GLY A 543 -30.72 -9.29 -39.65
C GLY A 543 -31.37 -8.22 -40.55
N ALA A 544 -31.74 -7.05 -40.01
CA ALA A 544 -32.20 -5.90 -40.81
C ALA A 544 -31.06 -5.19 -41.56
N ALA A 545 -29.80 -5.40 -41.20
CA ALA A 545 -28.64 -4.94 -41.99
C ALA A 545 -28.35 -5.86 -43.20
N ALA A 546 -28.75 -7.14 -43.12
CA ALA A 546 -28.68 -8.07 -44.26
C ALA A 546 -29.66 -7.71 -45.40
N SER A 547 -30.60 -6.79 -45.13
CA SER A 547 -31.60 -6.29 -46.08
C SER A 547 -31.31 -4.88 -46.60
N SER A 548 -30.10 -4.34 -46.38
CA SER A 548 -29.70 -3.06 -47.00
C SER A 548 -29.05 -3.31 -48.36
N SER A 549 -29.88 -3.70 -49.33
CA SER A 549 -29.60 -3.57 -50.76
C SER A 549 -29.56 -2.10 -51.23
N SER A 550 -29.10 -1.17 -50.37
CA SER A 550 -28.93 0.25 -50.70
C SER A 550 -27.72 0.87 -49.98
N GLY A 551 -26.58 0.91 -50.68
CA GLY A 551 -25.73 2.09 -50.80
C GLY A 551 -24.92 2.62 -49.61
N ASN A 552 -25.05 2.15 -48.36
CA ASN A 552 -24.32 2.73 -47.21
C ASN A 552 -23.66 1.67 -46.31
N ALA A 553 -22.85 0.79 -46.89
CA ALA A 553 -21.88 0.01 -46.10
C ALA A 553 -20.81 0.99 -45.60
N GLN A 554 -20.78 1.32 -44.30
CA GLN A 554 -19.83 2.26 -43.69
C GLN A 554 -19.09 1.62 -42.51
N CYS A 555 -17.83 2.02 -42.29
CA CYS A 555 -17.06 1.62 -41.11
C CYS A 555 -17.56 2.32 -39.85
N CYS A 556 -17.71 1.57 -38.75
CA CYS A 556 -18.18 2.09 -37.47
C CYS A 556 -17.05 2.09 -36.44
N LEU A 557 -16.75 3.24 -35.83
CA LEU A 557 -15.70 3.37 -34.79
C LEU A 557 -16.31 3.54 -33.40
N GLN A 558 -15.80 2.77 -32.45
CA GLN A 558 -16.17 2.85 -31.04
C GLN A 558 -14.94 2.83 -30.14
N THR A 559 -14.99 3.54 -29.02
CA THR A 559 -13.92 3.54 -28.02
C THR A 559 -14.49 3.32 -26.63
N LYS A 560 -13.84 2.46 -25.84
CA LYS A 560 -14.15 2.25 -24.43
C LYS A 560 -12.89 1.84 -23.67
N LYS A 561 -12.85 2.17 -22.38
CA LYS A 561 -11.88 1.55 -21.46
C LYS A 561 -12.37 0.15 -21.08
N VAL A 562 -11.57 -0.87 -21.41
CA VAL A 562 -11.83 -2.28 -21.13
C VAL A 562 -10.63 -2.78 -20.31
N PHE A 563 -10.86 -3.14 -19.05
CA PHE A 563 -9.80 -3.35 -18.05
C PHE A 563 -8.84 -2.14 -17.96
N HIS A 564 -7.56 -2.37 -18.22
CA HIS A 564 -6.52 -1.35 -18.24
C HIS A 564 -6.27 -0.78 -19.64
N TRP A 565 -6.82 -1.38 -20.70
CA TRP A 565 -6.70 -0.91 -22.07
C TRP A 565 -7.77 0.13 -22.41
N LYS A 566 -7.37 1.19 -23.11
CA LYS A 566 -8.27 1.98 -23.93
C LYS A 566 -8.39 1.28 -25.28
N VAL A 567 -9.54 0.67 -25.55
CA VAL A 567 -9.76 -0.10 -26.78
C VAL A 567 -10.58 0.74 -27.75
N THR A 568 -10.01 1.04 -28.92
CA THR A 568 -10.70 1.64 -30.05
C THR A 568 -10.88 0.58 -31.13
N VAL A 569 -12.12 0.29 -31.49
CA VAL A 569 -12.51 -0.73 -32.44
C VAL A 569 -13.14 -0.09 -33.66
N VAL A 570 -12.70 -0.49 -34.86
CA VAL A 570 -13.41 -0.25 -36.11
C VAL A 570 -14.02 -1.55 -36.60
N GLU A 571 -15.34 -1.56 -36.77
CA GLU A 571 -16.03 -2.61 -37.51
C GLU A 571 -16.05 -2.25 -39.00
N THR A 572 -15.55 -3.15 -39.85
CA THR A 572 -15.66 -2.99 -41.31
C THR A 572 -16.93 -3.65 -41.87
N PRO A 573 -17.43 -3.18 -43.02
CA PRO A 573 -18.36 -3.95 -43.83
C PRO A 573 -17.84 -5.36 -44.13
N GLY A 574 -18.75 -6.26 -44.53
CA GLY A 574 -18.38 -7.57 -45.04
C GLY A 574 -17.51 -7.44 -46.29
N LEU A 575 -16.46 -8.27 -46.37
CA LEU A 575 -15.58 -8.33 -47.54
C LEU A 575 -16.40 -8.70 -48.80
N SER A 576 -16.24 -7.90 -49.86
CA SER A 576 -16.98 -7.96 -51.13
C SER A 576 -16.07 -7.56 -52.29
N GLU A 577 -16.34 -8.08 -53.49
CA GLU A 577 -15.61 -7.72 -54.71
C GLU A 577 -15.87 -6.28 -55.19
N THR A 578 -16.91 -5.61 -54.67
CA THR A 578 -17.32 -4.27 -55.10
C THR A 578 -16.27 -3.18 -54.75
N PRO A 579 -15.81 -2.37 -55.73
CA PRO A 579 -14.78 -1.35 -55.52
C PRO A 579 -15.14 -0.30 -54.46
N GLU A 580 -16.42 0.06 -54.35
CA GLU A 580 -16.93 1.02 -53.36
C GLU A 580 -16.76 0.49 -51.93
N VAL A 581 -17.06 -0.80 -51.71
CA VAL A 581 -16.90 -1.47 -50.42
C VAL A 581 -15.42 -1.62 -50.08
N LYS A 582 -14.57 -2.01 -51.04
CA LYS A 582 -13.11 -2.06 -50.85
C LYS A 582 -12.53 -0.70 -50.44
N THR A 583 -13.02 0.38 -51.04
CA THR A 583 -12.59 1.74 -50.73
C THR A 583 -13.02 2.13 -49.31
N GLU A 584 -14.25 1.81 -48.92
CA GLU A 584 -14.71 2.05 -47.55
C GLU A 584 -13.94 1.21 -46.52
N ILE A 585 -13.63 -0.05 -46.81
CA ILE A 585 -12.84 -0.90 -45.90
C ILE A 585 -11.43 -0.31 -45.70
N ARG A 586 -10.79 0.29 -46.72
CA ARG A 586 -9.49 0.96 -46.55
C ARG A 586 -9.54 2.15 -45.58
N ARG A 587 -10.69 2.84 -45.50
CA ARG A 587 -10.89 3.98 -44.60
C ARG A 587 -10.66 3.63 -43.12
N CYS A 588 -10.83 2.37 -42.72
CA CYS A 588 -10.61 1.94 -41.32
C CYS A 588 -9.21 2.28 -40.79
N VAL A 589 -8.19 2.29 -41.66
CA VAL A 589 -6.80 2.59 -41.29
C VAL A 589 -6.65 4.07 -40.93
N ASP A 590 -7.28 4.95 -41.73
CA ASP A 590 -7.25 6.40 -41.52
C ASP A 590 -8.06 6.82 -40.29
N MET A 591 -9.10 6.05 -39.95
CA MET A 591 -9.91 6.28 -38.73
C MET A 591 -9.13 6.00 -37.43
N LEU A 592 -8.00 5.29 -37.50
CA LEU A 592 -7.24 4.81 -36.34
C LEU A 592 -5.84 5.43 -36.26
N ALA A 593 -5.68 6.76 -36.26
CA ALA A 593 -4.35 7.41 -36.24
C ALA A 593 -3.46 6.98 -35.05
N PRO A 594 -2.13 6.74 -35.26
CA PRO A 594 -1.38 6.67 -36.53
C PRO A 594 -1.54 5.41 -37.43
N GLY A 595 -2.39 4.45 -37.10
CA GLY A 595 -2.69 3.20 -37.84
C GLY A 595 -3.13 2.05 -36.90
N PRO A 596 -3.83 1.00 -37.33
CA PRO A 596 -4.30 -0.06 -36.44
C PRO A 596 -3.16 -0.90 -35.86
N HIS A 597 -3.31 -1.32 -34.59
CA HIS A 597 -2.40 -2.25 -33.92
C HIS A 597 -2.64 -3.70 -34.35
N ALA A 598 -3.91 -4.08 -34.58
CA ALA A 598 -4.28 -5.43 -34.96
C ALA A 598 -5.52 -5.49 -35.87
N PHE A 599 -5.52 -6.46 -36.78
CA PHE A 599 -6.69 -6.88 -37.54
C PHE A 599 -7.23 -8.18 -36.93
N LEU A 600 -8.44 -8.15 -36.38
CA LEU A 600 -9.15 -9.32 -35.88
C LEU A 600 -9.95 -9.93 -37.05
N LEU A 601 -9.41 -10.99 -37.62
CA LEU A 601 -10.04 -11.74 -38.71
C LEU A 601 -11.03 -12.74 -38.12
N VAL A 602 -12.32 -12.44 -38.25
CA VAL A 602 -13.40 -13.25 -37.68
C VAL A 602 -13.89 -14.26 -38.70
N ILE A 603 -13.67 -15.54 -38.39
CA ILE A 603 -14.06 -16.67 -39.23
C ILE A 603 -15.11 -17.47 -38.46
N LYS A 604 -16.27 -17.70 -39.09
CA LYS A 604 -17.26 -18.61 -38.55
C LYS A 604 -16.93 -20.03 -39.00
N VAL A 605 -16.65 -20.91 -38.05
CA VAL A 605 -16.32 -22.31 -38.31
C VAL A 605 -17.59 -23.08 -38.68
N GLY A 606 -17.59 -23.71 -39.86
CA GLY A 606 -18.73 -24.46 -40.38
C GLY A 606 -18.54 -24.92 -41.83
N PRO A 607 -19.60 -25.42 -42.50
CA PRO A 607 -19.54 -26.05 -43.82
C PRO A 607 -19.06 -25.14 -44.97
N GLN A 608 -18.88 -23.84 -44.73
CA GLN A 608 -18.55 -22.82 -45.73
C GLN A 608 -17.07 -22.38 -45.67
N MET A 609 -16.19 -23.15 -45.01
CA MET A 609 -14.76 -22.84 -44.88
C MET A 609 -14.02 -22.67 -46.22
N ASP A 610 -14.44 -23.38 -47.27
CA ASP A 610 -13.86 -23.24 -48.61
C ASP A 610 -14.01 -21.81 -49.17
N GLU A 611 -15.04 -21.08 -48.74
CA GLU A 611 -15.30 -19.71 -49.16
C GLU A 611 -14.42 -18.68 -48.43
N GLU A 612 -13.71 -19.08 -47.36
CA GLU A 612 -12.81 -18.19 -46.61
C GLU A 612 -11.49 -17.93 -47.34
N GLN A 613 -11.13 -18.75 -48.33
CA GLN A 613 -9.98 -18.45 -49.21
C GLN A 613 -10.13 -17.11 -49.92
N ASP A 614 -11.36 -16.77 -50.32
CA ASP A 614 -11.64 -15.51 -50.99
C ASP A 614 -11.49 -14.32 -50.03
N THR A 615 -11.87 -14.48 -48.76
CA THR A 615 -11.66 -13.49 -47.69
C THR A 615 -10.19 -13.13 -47.55
N MET A 616 -9.28 -14.12 -47.61
CA MET A 616 -7.83 -13.87 -47.52
C MET A 616 -7.30 -13.13 -48.75
N ARG A 617 -7.74 -13.51 -49.95
CA ARG A 617 -7.37 -12.82 -51.21
C ARG A 617 -7.81 -11.36 -51.18
N GLN A 618 -9.04 -11.10 -50.75
CA GLN A 618 -9.56 -9.73 -50.64
C GLN A 618 -8.81 -8.91 -49.58
N MET A 619 -8.43 -9.52 -48.45
CA MET A 619 -7.62 -8.85 -47.41
C MET A 619 -6.25 -8.43 -47.95
N GLU A 620 -5.59 -9.27 -48.75
CA GLU A 620 -4.34 -8.93 -49.45
C GLU A 620 -4.53 -7.88 -50.55
N GLU A 621 -5.63 -7.92 -51.30
CA GLU A 621 -5.90 -6.91 -52.33
C GLU A 621 -6.15 -5.52 -51.72
N ILE A 622 -6.77 -5.47 -50.54
CA ILE A 622 -7.12 -4.24 -49.85
C ILE A 622 -5.92 -3.65 -49.11
N PHE A 623 -5.19 -4.48 -48.34
CA PHE A 623 -4.14 -4.05 -47.40
C PHE A 623 -2.73 -4.52 -47.77
N GLY A 624 -2.57 -5.36 -48.79
CA GLY A 624 -1.29 -5.96 -49.16
C GLY A 624 -0.83 -7.06 -48.20
N GLU A 625 0.21 -7.80 -48.59
CA GLU A 625 0.70 -8.97 -47.84
C GLU A 625 1.21 -8.65 -46.41
N ASN A 626 1.52 -7.40 -46.11
CA ASN A 626 2.08 -7.04 -44.80
C ASN A 626 1.01 -6.99 -43.70
N VAL A 627 -0.27 -6.98 -44.07
CA VAL A 627 -1.39 -7.02 -43.12
C VAL A 627 -1.27 -8.24 -42.19
N TRP A 628 -0.78 -9.36 -42.70
CA TRP A 628 -0.64 -10.62 -41.96
C TRP A 628 0.29 -10.53 -40.75
N TRP A 629 1.24 -9.59 -40.71
CA TRP A 629 2.06 -9.35 -39.51
C TRP A 629 1.24 -8.75 -38.37
N PHE A 630 0.08 -8.17 -38.65
CA PHE A 630 -0.82 -7.53 -37.69
C PHE A 630 -2.16 -8.27 -37.55
N THR A 631 -2.33 -9.42 -38.20
CA THR A 631 -3.57 -10.20 -38.13
C THR A 631 -3.58 -11.17 -36.96
N PHE A 632 -4.69 -11.21 -36.24
CA PHE A 632 -5.04 -12.19 -35.22
C PHE A 632 -6.36 -12.86 -35.62
N VAL A 633 -6.45 -14.18 -35.61
CA VAL A 633 -7.63 -14.91 -36.10
C VAL A 633 -8.56 -15.25 -34.93
N VAL A 634 -9.84 -14.91 -35.07
CA VAL A 634 -10.90 -15.23 -34.10
C VAL A 634 -11.85 -16.24 -34.74
N LEU A 635 -11.86 -17.46 -34.21
CA LEU A 635 -12.70 -18.56 -34.70
C LEU A 635 -13.98 -18.65 -33.89
N ILE A 636 -15.11 -18.52 -34.56
CA ILE A 636 -16.44 -18.56 -33.96
C ILE A 636 -17.12 -19.89 -34.32
N TYR A 637 -17.42 -20.72 -33.33
CA TYR A 637 -18.11 -22.00 -33.50
C TYR A 637 -19.63 -21.85 -33.26
N ASP A 638 -20.46 -22.55 -34.07
CA ASP A 638 -21.90 -22.68 -33.80
C ASP A 638 -22.14 -23.61 -32.60
N ASP A 639 -23.23 -23.37 -31.87
CA ASP A 639 -23.61 -24.02 -30.61
C ASP A 639 -23.71 -25.56 -30.73
N GLN A 640 -22.62 -26.26 -30.40
CA GLN A 640 -22.48 -27.72 -30.34
C GLN A 640 -21.77 -28.11 -29.03
N SER A 641 -21.88 -29.38 -28.62
CA SER A 641 -21.40 -29.87 -27.33
C SER A 641 -19.88 -29.64 -27.09
N GLU A 642 -19.46 -29.37 -25.85
CA GLU A 642 -18.04 -29.07 -25.49
C GLU A 642 -17.04 -30.12 -26.00
N THR A 643 -17.43 -31.40 -26.00
CA THR A 643 -16.60 -32.52 -26.48
C THR A 643 -16.38 -32.56 -28.00
N ASP A 644 -17.30 -31.99 -28.79
CA ASP A 644 -17.15 -31.91 -30.25
C ASP A 644 -16.25 -30.72 -30.67
N ILE A 645 -16.14 -29.69 -29.82
CA ILE A 645 -15.34 -28.49 -30.09
C ILE A 645 -13.84 -28.82 -30.07
N GLU A 646 -13.33 -29.57 -29.10
CA GLU A 646 -11.88 -29.90 -29.03
C GLU A 646 -11.40 -30.70 -30.25
N LEU A 647 -12.19 -31.68 -30.72
CA LEU A 647 -11.89 -32.46 -31.92
C LEU A 647 -12.03 -31.63 -33.20
N GLN A 648 -13.04 -30.76 -33.29
CA GLN A 648 -13.19 -29.87 -34.44
C GLN A 648 -12.12 -28.80 -34.49
N VAL A 649 -11.69 -28.24 -33.36
CA VAL A 649 -10.60 -27.24 -33.25
C VAL A 649 -9.30 -27.76 -33.86
N VAL A 650 -8.90 -28.98 -33.51
CA VAL A 650 -7.67 -29.59 -34.05
C VAL A 650 -7.77 -29.79 -35.56
N VAL A 651 -8.94 -30.21 -36.07
CA VAL A 651 -9.18 -30.38 -37.51
C VAL A 651 -9.23 -29.02 -38.24
N THR A 652 -9.86 -28.00 -37.64
CA THR A 652 -9.98 -26.67 -38.26
C THR A 652 -8.67 -25.90 -38.29
N GLU A 653 -7.83 -26.01 -37.26
CA GLU A 653 -6.51 -25.40 -37.28
C GLU A 653 -5.64 -25.97 -38.41
N ASP A 654 -5.70 -27.27 -38.68
CA ASP A 654 -4.95 -27.91 -39.76
C ASP A 654 -5.48 -27.51 -41.15
N GLU A 655 -6.78 -27.25 -41.31
CA GLU A 655 -7.35 -26.72 -42.55
C GLU A 655 -7.04 -25.23 -42.75
N LEU A 656 -7.10 -24.44 -41.68
CA LEU A 656 -6.75 -23.03 -41.69
C LEU A 656 -5.26 -22.81 -41.94
N LYS A 657 -4.37 -23.68 -41.43
CA LYS A 657 -2.93 -23.65 -41.73
C LYS A 657 -2.62 -23.91 -43.21
N LYS A 658 -3.53 -24.54 -43.97
CA LYS A 658 -3.38 -24.72 -45.43
C LYS A 658 -3.76 -23.46 -46.21
N ILE A 659 -4.63 -22.62 -45.66
CA ILE A 659 -5.25 -21.49 -46.36
C ILE A 659 -4.65 -20.15 -45.91
N LEU A 660 -4.32 -20.00 -44.63
CA LEU A 660 -3.73 -18.79 -44.09
C LEU A 660 -2.23 -18.71 -44.42
N PRO A 661 -1.71 -17.51 -44.71
CA PRO A 661 -0.28 -17.33 -44.92
C PRO A 661 0.51 -17.75 -43.67
N GLN A 662 1.66 -18.41 -43.88
CA GLN A 662 2.58 -18.79 -42.78
C GLN A 662 2.96 -17.60 -41.87
N ARG A 663 2.91 -16.37 -42.38
CA ARG A 663 3.18 -15.14 -41.64
C ARG A 663 2.16 -14.87 -40.51
N VAL A 664 0.99 -15.49 -40.53
CA VAL A 664 0.03 -15.44 -39.41
C VAL A 664 0.57 -16.20 -38.19
N GLY A 665 1.35 -17.27 -38.38
CA GLY A 665 1.88 -18.08 -37.27
C GLY A 665 0.78 -18.70 -36.41
N ASP A 666 1.04 -18.90 -35.11
CA ASP A 666 0.11 -19.55 -34.16
C ASP A 666 -0.90 -18.56 -33.51
N ARG A 667 -1.36 -17.55 -34.24
CA ARG A 667 -2.22 -16.47 -33.70
C ARG A 667 -3.71 -16.74 -33.92
N TYR A 668 -4.25 -17.65 -33.12
CA TYR A 668 -5.65 -18.07 -33.16
C TYR A 668 -6.30 -17.93 -31.78
N TYR A 669 -7.58 -17.57 -31.77
CA TYR A 669 -8.42 -17.58 -30.57
C TYR A 669 -9.73 -18.30 -30.87
N ASN A 670 -9.98 -19.40 -30.17
CA ASN A 670 -11.17 -20.23 -30.32
C ASN A 670 -12.31 -19.69 -29.46
N HIS A 671 -13.50 -19.56 -30.03
CA HIS A 671 -14.61 -18.90 -29.37
C HIS A 671 -15.97 -19.60 -29.57
N SER A 672 -16.72 -19.78 -28.48
CA SER A 672 -18.12 -20.26 -28.48
C SER A 672 -19.09 -19.10 -28.22
N ILE A 673 -19.97 -18.83 -29.20
CA ILE A 673 -20.89 -17.68 -29.32
C ILE A 673 -21.67 -17.36 -28.04
N ASN A 674 -21.86 -18.34 -27.15
CA ASN A 674 -22.71 -18.24 -25.96
C ASN A 674 -21.98 -17.91 -24.65
N SER A 675 -20.65 -17.69 -24.63
CA SER A 675 -19.87 -17.74 -23.38
C SER A 675 -18.90 -16.59 -23.06
N TRP A 676 -19.03 -15.41 -23.66
CA TRP A 676 -18.16 -14.31 -23.26
C TRP A 676 -18.47 -13.83 -21.84
N ASN A 677 -17.50 -14.04 -20.96
CA ASN A 677 -17.39 -13.37 -19.68
C ASN A 677 -16.22 -12.38 -19.74
N SER A 678 -16.15 -11.47 -18.76
CA SER A 678 -15.07 -10.48 -18.65
C SER A 678 -13.66 -11.11 -18.71
N LEU A 679 -13.50 -12.39 -18.40
CA LEU A 679 -12.22 -13.07 -18.47
C LEU A 679 -11.79 -13.38 -19.91
N GLN A 680 -12.69 -13.85 -20.77
CA GLN A 680 -12.39 -14.17 -22.17
C GLN A 680 -11.99 -12.91 -22.96
N ASP A 681 -12.67 -11.78 -22.71
CA ASP A 681 -12.30 -10.47 -23.26
C ASP A 681 -10.87 -10.09 -22.90
N TYR A 682 -10.48 -10.36 -21.64
CA TYR A 682 -9.14 -10.08 -21.16
C TYR A 682 -8.08 -10.95 -21.88
N TYR A 683 -8.32 -12.24 -22.13
CA TYR A 683 -7.34 -13.09 -22.84
C TYR A 683 -7.14 -12.68 -24.27
N LEU A 684 -8.21 -12.43 -25.02
CA LEU A 684 -8.08 -12.00 -26.39
C LEU A 684 -7.27 -10.69 -26.48
N LEU A 685 -7.60 -9.69 -25.66
CA LEU A 685 -6.88 -8.41 -25.64
C LEU A 685 -5.41 -8.58 -25.20
N ARG A 686 -5.12 -9.52 -24.30
CA ARG A 686 -3.77 -9.85 -23.87
C ARG A 686 -2.95 -10.55 -24.95
N GLU A 687 -3.52 -11.49 -25.69
CA GLU A 687 -2.83 -12.15 -26.81
C GLU A 687 -2.59 -11.18 -27.97
N VAL A 688 -3.55 -10.28 -28.22
CA VAL A 688 -3.37 -9.16 -29.15
C VAL A 688 -2.25 -8.24 -28.68
N GLU A 689 -2.21 -7.89 -27.40
CA GLU A 689 -1.12 -7.08 -26.84
C GLU A 689 0.25 -7.77 -27.00
N LYS A 690 0.36 -9.06 -26.69
CA LYS A 690 1.59 -9.85 -26.92
C LYS A 690 2.03 -9.79 -28.38
N MET A 691 1.10 -9.92 -29.33
CA MET A 691 1.38 -9.77 -30.76
C MET A 691 1.94 -8.37 -31.08
N VAL A 692 1.32 -7.31 -30.55
CA VAL A 692 1.77 -5.94 -30.82
C VAL A 692 3.13 -5.66 -30.17
N VAL A 693 3.41 -6.24 -29.00
CA VAL A 693 4.73 -6.21 -28.36
C VAL A 693 5.76 -6.96 -29.20
N ALA A 694 5.43 -8.13 -29.75
CA ALA A 694 6.30 -8.86 -30.67
C ALA A 694 6.61 -8.05 -31.94
N ASN A 695 5.64 -7.25 -32.38
CA ASN A 695 5.81 -6.26 -33.45
C ASN A 695 6.53 -4.96 -33.01
N ARG A 696 7.09 -4.94 -31.79
CA ARG A 696 7.80 -3.79 -31.19
C ARG A 696 6.96 -2.53 -31.07
N GLY A 697 5.65 -2.68 -30.80
CA GLY A 697 4.70 -1.57 -30.70
C GLY A 697 4.37 -0.91 -32.04
N LYS A 698 4.79 -1.50 -33.16
CA LYS A 698 4.44 -0.98 -34.50
C LYS A 698 2.95 -1.17 -34.76
N PHE A 699 2.43 -0.30 -35.61
CA PHE A 699 1.07 -0.34 -36.14
C PHE A 699 1.15 -0.47 -37.66
N TYR A 700 0.07 -0.98 -38.26
CA TYR A 700 -0.02 -1.15 -39.69
C TYR A 700 -0.12 0.21 -40.40
N SER A 701 0.62 0.37 -41.51
CA SER A 701 0.60 1.56 -42.35
C SER A 701 0.52 1.19 -43.83
N VAL A 702 -0.23 1.97 -44.63
CA VAL A 702 -0.40 1.71 -46.08
C VAL A 702 0.94 1.78 -46.85
N GLN A 703 1.94 2.50 -46.34
CA GLN A 703 3.26 2.65 -46.96
C GLN A 703 4.08 1.34 -47.00
N ASP A 704 3.79 0.37 -46.14
CA ASP A 704 4.50 -0.90 -46.11
C ASP A 704 4.24 -1.77 -47.37
N SER A 705 3.15 -1.50 -48.12
CA SER A 705 2.82 -2.20 -49.37
C SER A 705 3.65 -1.73 -50.59
N ALA A 706 4.31 -0.57 -50.53
CA ALA A 706 4.92 0.08 -51.70
C ALA A 706 6.44 -0.17 -51.88
N LYS A 707 7.13 -0.77 -50.91
CA LYS A 707 8.62 -0.89 -50.93
C LYS A 707 9.21 -1.97 -51.86
N LYS A 708 8.41 -2.70 -52.64
CA LYS A 708 8.92 -3.71 -53.60
C LYS A 708 8.91 -3.32 -55.08
N ARG A 709 8.51 -2.09 -55.47
CA ARG A 709 8.50 -1.65 -56.89
C ARG A 709 9.70 -0.78 -57.33
N LYS A 710 10.77 -0.67 -56.54
CA LYS A 710 12.00 0.06 -56.93
C LYS A 710 13.29 -0.68 -56.55
N ILE A 711 13.47 -1.92 -56.98
CA ILE A 711 14.81 -2.55 -57.11
C ILE A 711 14.78 -3.50 -58.31
N THR A 712 14.68 -2.94 -59.51
CA THR A 712 15.21 -3.53 -60.75
C THR A 712 15.43 -2.35 -61.68
N ASP A 713 16.59 -1.71 -61.57
CA ASP A 713 17.34 -1.15 -62.69
C ASP A 713 18.53 -0.35 -62.16
N VAL A 714 19.72 -0.77 -62.61
CA VAL A 714 20.91 0.05 -62.86
C VAL A 714 21.71 0.47 -61.61
N ASP A 715 22.78 -0.26 -61.29
CA ASP A 715 24.12 0.10 -61.74
C ASP A 715 25.17 -0.94 -61.33
N ASP A 716 25.76 -1.57 -62.34
CA ASP A 716 27.14 -2.06 -62.32
C ASP A 716 28.10 -0.91 -61.95
N VAL A 717 29.34 -1.31 -61.59
CA VAL A 717 30.60 -0.55 -61.71
C VAL A 717 31.30 -0.22 -60.37
N LYS A 718 32.28 -1.11 -60.13
CA LYS A 718 33.66 -0.90 -59.63
C LYS A 718 33.94 -0.78 -58.13
N ILE A 719 34.39 -1.93 -57.63
CA ILE A 719 35.70 -2.18 -56.99
C ILE A 719 36.75 -1.09 -57.30
N ASP A 720 37.21 -0.41 -56.26
CA ASP A 720 38.61 -0.43 -55.78
C ASP A 720 38.64 -0.17 -54.25
#